data_AF-A0A954W8S4-F1
#
_entry.id   AF-A0A954W8S4-F1
#
_cell.length_a   1.000
_cell.length_b   1.000
_cell.length_c   1.000
_cell.angle_alpha   90.00
_cell.angle_beta   90.00
_cell.angle_gamma   90.00
#
_symmetry.space_group_name_H-M   'P 1'
#
loop_
_entity.id
_entity.type
_entity.pdbx_description
1 polymer ?
#
loop_
_entity_poly.entity_id
_entity_poly.type
_entity_poly.pdbx_seq_one_letter_code
_entity_poly.pdbx_strand_id
1 'polypeptide(L)'
;MLKRLARSAIGLGIVLAAYWLYGMIAVPWIEPPRSAAGDPAPLPPPVSERQAMFESFFPPESWQRTNPKVLESDRGVLLFQEYEPAVDGRIRLYPVTVVFLPKRNDASSPARPVILNAPDGAEMLFDAKLDLTRARVGRFLGGRLIGEIEIHSPPSEPLADDAVTIRTRNVQLDERRIWTTQPVVFRFGPHHGSGRDLRIDLTGEKTSGPGTDNDPLGAVSMLELASVDKLFLQMKGDGLLGVDAASAKASQNQNNSTATAPAANANTSPIPIEVSCQGPFKFDFRQQVASLSERVHAVRLNRDGPSDELNCELLAIHFRRDRTANSPELKIAKFAAQGNPVNLRAPSVESSAQAESCEFDFATRRIRLDDSKQIKLVHKSYVFQSPSLEYEVPEDPKRLGRLWAAGPGEMNAEMPDKQRPQPLKATWRRELRVEPADGRHVLSLSGAYVDRNGKPLSQPPAANDQTAGLRPATVEAPGIGWFAAGQLFVWLNERVVARANNESPTSKTQYTLEPDHVLAVERVEFDSGKLAGGTQRLEAWVREGARPARMAAVDPFGPSRPATGPRDWLTDSGRGGEQKFDVRGEVVNMYLGRDADELWAEEVDITGRVNVTQIGGTQPEQRPLQINGEELKLRGLAENAVQAIVVGQPASISAQGLELMGAAVQMDQAQNLAWINGGGQITLAAEVLAANSFNRSPAGPTSTPTPLENMPPATLRWTGEMVFDGATLRCEQFVQVEHHFAGPSQRGWRNGV
;
A
#
# COMPACT_ATOMS: atom_id res chain seq x y z
N MET A 1 87.65 -70.68 -38.72
CA MET A 1 86.53 -69.89 -38.19
C MET A 1 85.47 -69.53 -39.25
N LEU A 2 85.83 -69.17 -40.50
CA LEU A 2 84.87 -68.88 -41.58
C LEU A 2 83.83 -70.00 -41.88
N LYS A 3 84.24 -71.28 -41.84
CA LYS A 3 83.33 -72.43 -42.08
C LYS A 3 82.26 -72.65 -40.99
N ARG A 4 82.45 -72.10 -39.78
CA ARG A 4 81.45 -72.17 -38.70
C ARG A 4 80.41 -71.06 -38.84
N LEU A 5 80.84 -69.85 -39.22
CA LEU A 5 79.96 -68.71 -39.52
C LEU A 5 79.04 -68.98 -40.72
N ALA A 6 79.55 -69.65 -41.77
CA ALA A 6 78.74 -70.07 -42.91
C ALA A 6 77.62 -71.06 -42.52
N ARG A 7 77.89 -71.99 -41.59
CA ARG A 7 76.90 -72.96 -41.12
C ARG A 7 75.81 -72.32 -40.26
N SER A 8 76.17 -71.32 -39.45
CA SER A 8 75.21 -70.54 -38.66
C SER A 8 74.32 -69.65 -39.54
N ALA A 9 74.87 -69.04 -40.59
CA ALA A 9 74.11 -68.24 -41.55
C ALA A 9 73.12 -69.09 -42.37
N ILE A 10 73.52 -70.31 -42.75
CA ILE A 10 72.64 -71.26 -43.43
C ILE A 10 71.52 -71.73 -42.48
N GLY A 11 71.83 -71.99 -41.21
CA GLY A 11 70.81 -72.32 -40.19
C GLY A 11 69.79 -71.19 -39.97
N LEU A 12 70.25 -69.94 -39.89
CA LEU A 12 69.38 -68.76 -39.78
C LEU A 12 68.50 -68.59 -41.04
N GLY A 13 69.08 -68.81 -42.23
CA GLY A 13 68.36 -68.77 -43.50
C GLY A 13 67.24 -69.81 -43.59
N ILE A 14 67.47 -71.02 -43.08
CA ILE A 14 66.44 -72.08 -43.05
C ILE A 14 65.31 -71.72 -42.08
N VAL A 15 65.61 -71.16 -40.91
CA VAL A 15 64.58 -70.73 -39.94
C VAL A 15 63.77 -69.55 -40.47
N LEU A 16 64.41 -68.58 -41.12
CA LEU A 16 63.73 -67.46 -41.78
C LEU A 16 62.84 -67.91 -42.94
N ALA A 17 63.32 -68.87 -43.75
CA ALA A 17 62.53 -69.46 -44.82
C ALA A 17 61.33 -70.25 -44.27
N ALA A 18 61.50 -71.01 -43.19
CA ALA A 18 60.42 -71.72 -42.53
C ALA A 18 59.37 -70.77 -41.91
N TYR A 19 59.80 -69.65 -41.31
CA TYR A 19 58.91 -68.60 -40.81
C TYR A 19 58.14 -67.90 -41.93
N TRP A 20 58.80 -67.60 -43.06
CA TRP A 20 58.16 -67.06 -44.27
C TRP A 20 57.13 -68.04 -44.84
N LEU A 21 57.44 -69.34 -44.87
CA LEU A 21 56.55 -70.38 -45.35
C LEU A 21 55.34 -70.57 -44.42
N TYR A 22 55.53 -70.48 -43.11
CA TYR A 22 54.45 -70.44 -42.12
C TYR A 22 53.52 -69.23 -42.34
N GLY A 23 54.09 -68.05 -42.59
CA GLY A 23 53.35 -66.83 -42.92
C GLY A 23 52.52 -66.90 -44.21
N MET A 24 52.96 -67.67 -45.21
CA MET A 24 52.23 -67.80 -46.49
C MET A 24 51.24 -68.95 -46.53
N ILE A 25 51.45 -70.04 -45.78
CA ILE A 25 50.60 -71.25 -45.88
C ILE A 25 49.60 -71.32 -44.72
N ALA A 26 50.02 -70.98 -43.50
CA ALA A 26 49.16 -71.12 -42.32
C ALA A 26 48.27 -69.89 -42.10
N VAL A 27 48.78 -68.68 -42.32
CA VAL A 27 48.03 -67.42 -42.08
C VAL A 27 46.77 -67.30 -42.95
N PRO A 28 46.77 -67.62 -44.27
CA PRO A 28 45.55 -67.50 -45.08
C PRO A 28 44.48 -68.56 -44.78
N TRP A 29 44.84 -69.62 -44.04
CA TRP A 29 43.89 -70.66 -43.60
C TRP A 29 43.31 -70.35 -42.21
N ILE A 30 44.03 -69.56 -41.39
CA ILE A 30 43.62 -69.14 -40.04
C ILE A 30 42.86 -67.80 -40.07
N GLU A 31 43.17 -66.92 -41.01
CA GLU A 31 42.49 -65.64 -41.20
C GLU A 31 41.69 -65.63 -42.52
N PRO A 32 40.34 -65.51 -42.49
CA PRO A 32 39.59 -65.35 -43.73
C PRO A 32 39.91 -64.00 -44.40
N PRO A 33 39.98 -63.95 -45.74
CA PRO A 33 40.31 -62.72 -46.46
C PRO A 33 39.22 -61.67 -46.28
N ARG A 34 39.59 -60.46 -45.86
CA ARG A 34 38.72 -59.29 -45.91
C ARG A 34 38.42 -58.98 -47.38
N SER A 35 37.21 -59.32 -47.84
CA SER A 35 36.70 -58.86 -49.12
C SER A 35 36.58 -57.34 -49.10
N ALA A 36 37.35 -56.68 -49.98
CA ALA A 36 37.11 -55.33 -50.42
C ALA A 36 35.87 -55.32 -51.33
N ALA A 37 34.75 -54.82 -50.81
CA ALA A 37 33.60 -54.39 -51.58
C ALA A 37 33.37 -52.91 -51.21
N GLY A 38 33.18 -52.08 -52.24
CA GLY A 38 33.35 -50.62 -52.22
C GLY A 38 32.81 -49.91 -51.00
N ASP A 39 33.58 -48.90 -50.56
CA ASP A 39 33.30 -48.06 -49.40
C ASP A 39 31.82 -47.64 -49.37
N PRO A 40 31.01 -48.18 -48.43
CA PRO A 40 29.96 -47.38 -47.85
C PRO A 40 30.65 -46.17 -47.23
N ALA A 41 30.06 -44.98 -47.38
CA ALA A 41 30.49 -43.78 -46.67
C ALA A 41 30.91 -44.14 -45.24
N PRO A 42 32.05 -43.64 -44.72
CA PRO A 42 32.53 -44.00 -43.41
C PRO A 42 31.37 -43.86 -42.43
N LEU A 43 30.91 -44.97 -41.87
CA LEU A 43 30.06 -44.91 -40.70
C LEU A 43 30.87 -44.09 -39.69
N PRO A 44 30.33 -42.95 -39.21
CA PRO A 44 31.05 -42.16 -38.22
C PRO A 44 31.42 -43.09 -37.05
N PRO A 45 32.60 -42.92 -36.43
CA PRO A 45 32.92 -43.65 -35.21
C PRO A 45 31.75 -43.53 -34.25
N PRO A 46 31.44 -44.54 -33.40
CA PRO A 46 30.40 -44.39 -32.41
C PRO A 46 30.73 -43.11 -31.64
N VAL A 47 29.93 -42.07 -31.86
CA VAL A 47 30.09 -40.77 -31.23
C VAL A 47 30.07 -41.09 -29.76
N SER A 48 31.24 -41.03 -29.13
CA SER A 48 31.34 -41.34 -27.71
C SER A 48 30.34 -40.40 -27.04
N GLU A 49 29.58 -40.83 -26.03
CA GLU A 49 28.70 -39.90 -25.27
C GLU A 49 29.47 -38.62 -24.87
N ARG A 50 30.79 -38.76 -24.70
CA ARG A 50 31.83 -37.74 -24.51
C ARG A 50 31.98 -36.74 -25.68
N GLN A 51 31.96 -37.18 -26.93
CA GLN A 51 31.98 -36.29 -28.10
C GLN A 51 30.68 -35.50 -28.16
N ALA A 52 29.52 -36.17 -28.06
CA ALA A 52 28.21 -35.50 -28.04
C ALA A 52 28.08 -34.43 -26.94
N MET A 53 28.70 -34.66 -25.77
CA MET A 53 28.79 -33.67 -24.70
C MET A 53 29.60 -32.43 -25.12
N PHE A 54 30.77 -32.60 -25.74
CA PHE A 54 31.56 -31.47 -26.25
C PHE A 54 30.88 -30.76 -27.43
N GLU A 55 30.10 -31.49 -28.24
CA GLU A 55 29.31 -30.90 -29.32
C GLU A 55 28.21 -29.97 -28.83
N SER A 56 27.68 -30.23 -27.62
CA SER A 56 26.63 -29.43 -26.99
C SER A 56 27.12 -28.15 -26.32
N PHE A 57 28.40 -28.09 -25.91
CA PHE A 57 28.95 -26.97 -25.14
C PHE A 57 29.84 -26.03 -25.94
N PHE A 58 30.46 -26.51 -27.02
CA PHE A 58 31.44 -25.74 -27.76
C PHE A 58 31.08 -25.57 -29.25
N PRO A 59 31.34 -24.39 -29.85
CA PRO A 59 31.06 -24.16 -31.25
C PRO A 59 31.89 -25.08 -32.17
N PRO A 60 31.45 -25.35 -33.42
CA PRO A 60 32.12 -26.30 -34.32
C PRO A 60 33.59 -25.95 -34.61
N GLU A 61 33.93 -24.66 -34.58
CA GLU A 61 35.26 -24.10 -34.85
C GLU A 61 36.22 -24.16 -33.63
N SER A 62 35.77 -24.73 -32.50
CA SER A 62 36.51 -24.67 -31.23
C SER A 62 37.60 -25.74 -31.11
N TRP A 63 38.77 -25.37 -30.60
CA TRP A 63 39.88 -26.31 -30.38
C TRP A 63 39.52 -27.42 -29.39
N GLN A 64 38.54 -27.16 -28.52
CA GLN A 64 37.96 -28.09 -27.58
C GLN A 64 37.25 -29.28 -28.26
N ARG A 65 36.87 -29.18 -29.54
CA ARG A 65 36.25 -30.28 -30.32
C ARG A 65 37.24 -31.04 -31.20
N THR A 66 38.35 -30.42 -31.59
CA THR A 66 39.26 -30.99 -32.60
C THR A 66 40.24 -32.02 -32.02
N ASN A 67 40.96 -31.70 -30.94
CA ASN A 67 41.87 -32.65 -30.26
C ASN A 67 42.33 -32.17 -28.86
N PRO A 68 41.45 -32.12 -27.84
CA PRO A 68 41.84 -31.73 -26.49
C PRO A 68 42.53 -32.88 -25.73
N LYS A 69 43.53 -32.55 -24.91
CA LYS A 69 43.94 -33.41 -23.79
C LYS A 69 42.95 -33.21 -22.65
N VAL A 70 42.40 -34.31 -22.16
CA VAL A 70 41.34 -34.31 -21.15
C VAL A 70 41.88 -34.88 -19.85
N LEU A 71 41.71 -34.15 -18.76
CA LEU A 71 41.92 -34.62 -17.40
C LEU A 71 40.58 -34.60 -16.66
N GLU A 72 40.10 -35.77 -16.29
CA GLU A 72 38.89 -35.94 -15.50
C GLU A 72 39.26 -35.92 -14.00
N SER A 73 38.50 -35.17 -13.21
CA SER A 73 38.60 -35.13 -11.75
C SER A 73 37.21 -35.35 -11.15
N ASP A 74 37.14 -35.65 -9.85
CA ASP A 74 35.87 -35.81 -9.12
C ASP A 74 34.96 -34.57 -9.18
N ARG A 75 35.52 -33.41 -9.55
CA ARG A 75 34.84 -32.10 -9.54
C ARG A 75 34.55 -31.55 -10.94
N GLY A 76 35.07 -32.15 -12.01
CA GLY A 76 34.88 -31.65 -13.37
C GLY A 76 35.93 -32.14 -14.38
N VAL A 77 35.76 -31.69 -15.62
CA VAL A 77 36.60 -32.04 -16.78
C VAL A 77 37.51 -30.86 -17.13
N LEU A 78 38.81 -31.08 -17.15
CA LEU A 78 39.83 -30.10 -17.56
C LEU A 78 40.30 -30.42 -18.98
N LEU A 79 40.18 -29.46 -19.88
CA LEU A 79 40.62 -29.53 -21.28
C LEU A 79 41.83 -28.62 -21.48
N PHE A 80 42.87 -29.11 -22.16
CA PHE A 80 44.05 -28.32 -22.55
C PHE A 80 44.73 -28.90 -23.80
N GLN A 81 45.65 -28.17 -24.45
CA GLN A 81 46.40 -28.69 -25.61
C GLN A 81 47.86 -28.98 -25.25
N GLU A 82 48.50 -28.01 -24.62
CA GLU A 82 49.92 -28.00 -24.29
C GLU A 82 50.12 -27.90 -22.78
N TYR A 83 51.21 -28.48 -22.29
CA TYR A 83 51.59 -28.41 -20.89
C TYR A 83 53.11 -28.24 -20.78
N GLU A 84 53.52 -27.37 -19.88
CA GLU A 84 54.91 -27.19 -19.46
C GLU A 84 55.03 -27.55 -17.99
N PRO A 85 55.88 -28.53 -17.62
CA PRO A 85 56.15 -28.80 -16.21
C PRO A 85 56.91 -27.61 -15.61
N ALA A 86 56.36 -27.03 -14.55
CA ALA A 86 57.04 -25.99 -13.78
C ALA A 86 57.70 -26.59 -12.53
N VAL A 87 58.59 -25.81 -11.91
CA VAL A 87 59.30 -26.21 -10.68
C VAL A 87 58.29 -26.32 -9.52
N ASP A 88 58.53 -27.25 -8.58
CA ASP A 88 57.73 -27.45 -7.35
C ASP A 88 56.29 -28.02 -7.50
N GLY A 89 56.05 -28.88 -8.50
CA GLY A 89 54.75 -29.55 -8.64
C GLY A 89 53.64 -28.67 -9.23
N ARG A 90 54.03 -27.50 -9.75
CA ARG A 90 53.18 -26.63 -10.57
C ARG A 90 53.21 -27.08 -12.03
N ILE A 91 52.07 -26.99 -12.71
CA ILE A 91 51.97 -27.29 -14.14
C ILE A 91 51.33 -26.12 -14.84
N ARG A 92 51.96 -25.70 -15.92
CA ARG A 92 51.57 -24.57 -16.72
C ARG A 92 50.85 -25.11 -17.98
N LEU A 93 49.55 -24.87 -18.11
CA LEU A 93 48.66 -25.47 -19.13
C LEU A 93 48.15 -24.40 -20.11
N TYR A 94 48.21 -24.67 -21.42
CA TYR A 94 47.88 -23.69 -22.47
C TYR A 94 47.13 -24.34 -23.65
N PRO A 95 46.09 -23.68 -24.19
CA PRO A 95 45.01 -22.99 -23.45
C PRO A 95 44.29 -23.93 -22.47
N VAL A 96 43.51 -23.41 -21.52
CA VAL A 96 42.73 -24.23 -20.56
C VAL A 96 41.24 -23.94 -20.62
N THR A 97 40.43 -25.00 -20.55
CA THR A 97 39.00 -24.90 -20.28
C THR A 97 38.62 -25.88 -19.18
N VAL A 98 37.97 -25.39 -18.13
CA VAL A 98 37.45 -26.21 -17.03
C VAL A 98 35.93 -26.30 -17.18
N VAL A 99 35.40 -27.52 -17.23
CA VAL A 99 33.96 -27.78 -17.26
C VAL A 99 33.56 -28.44 -15.95
N PHE A 100 32.82 -27.73 -15.11
CA PHE A 100 32.23 -28.27 -13.89
C PHE A 100 30.89 -28.90 -14.22
N LEU A 101 30.74 -30.20 -13.95
CA LEU A 101 29.50 -30.96 -14.18
C LEU A 101 28.89 -31.30 -12.80
N PRO A 102 27.61 -30.95 -12.54
CA PRO A 102 26.92 -31.42 -11.35
C PRO A 102 26.79 -32.94 -11.35
N LYS A 103 26.82 -33.57 -10.17
CA LYS A 103 26.59 -35.03 -10.05
C LYS A 103 25.09 -35.30 -10.26
N ARG A 104 24.76 -36.03 -11.32
CA ARG A 104 23.37 -36.34 -11.73
C ARG A 104 22.63 -37.12 -10.62
N ASN A 105 21.72 -36.47 -9.89
CA ASN A 105 20.87 -37.14 -8.89
C ASN A 105 19.53 -37.64 -9.47
N ASP A 106 18.96 -36.96 -10.46
CA ASP A 106 17.69 -37.37 -11.10
C ASP A 106 17.78 -37.33 -12.63
N ALA A 107 17.05 -38.25 -13.29
CA ALA A 107 17.03 -38.40 -14.74
C ALA A 107 16.26 -37.30 -15.49
N SER A 108 15.64 -36.34 -14.78
CA SER A 108 14.64 -35.41 -15.31
C SER A 108 14.99 -33.91 -15.22
N SER A 109 16.21 -33.53 -14.84
CA SER A 109 16.66 -32.13 -14.94
C SER A 109 18.06 -32.05 -15.56
N PRO A 110 18.26 -31.29 -16.65
CA PRO A 110 19.58 -31.13 -17.24
C PRO A 110 20.52 -30.45 -16.23
N ALA A 111 21.59 -31.17 -15.88
CA ALA A 111 22.63 -30.67 -15.00
C ALA A 111 23.36 -29.49 -15.69
N ARG A 112 23.18 -28.27 -15.17
CA ARG A 112 23.81 -27.07 -15.73
C ARG A 112 25.33 -27.11 -15.58
N PRO A 113 26.10 -27.14 -16.68
CA PRO A 113 27.55 -27.04 -16.60
C PRO A 113 27.97 -25.59 -16.34
N VAL A 114 29.03 -25.42 -15.55
CA VAL A 114 29.75 -24.14 -15.47
C VAL A 114 31.05 -24.31 -16.24
N ILE A 115 31.22 -23.53 -17.30
CA ILE A 115 32.37 -23.60 -18.19
C ILE A 115 33.25 -22.39 -17.94
N LEU A 116 34.49 -22.64 -17.55
CA LEU A 116 35.51 -21.62 -17.36
C LEU A 116 36.51 -21.74 -18.50
N ASN A 117 36.65 -20.68 -19.30
CA ASN A 117 37.58 -20.60 -20.41
C ASN A 117 38.74 -19.65 -20.07
N ALA A 118 39.97 -20.12 -20.20
CA ALA A 118 41.21 -19.37 -19.98
C ALA A 118 42.18 -19.57 -21.18
N PRO A 119 42.04 -18.78 -22.25
CA PRO A 119 42.88 -18.88 -23.45
C PRO A 119 44.38 -18.63 -23.18
N ASP A 120 44.69 -17.73 -22.24
CA ASP A 120 46.07 -17.37 -21.87
C ASP A 120 46.73 -18.37 -20.89
N GLY A 121 46.04 -19.48 -20.60
CA GLY A 121 46.56 -20.60 -19.82
C GLY A 121 46.37 -20.51 -18.30
N ALA A 122 46.77 -21.58 -17.61
CA ALA A 122 46.58 -21.77 -16.18
C ALA A 122 47.80 -22.40 -15.52
N GLU A 123 48.14 -21.94 -14.31
CA GLU A 123 49.07 -22.61 -13.40
C GLU A 123 48.27 -23.43 -12.39
N MET A 124 48.38 -24.76 -12.44
CA MET A 124 47.68 -25.67 -11.54
C MET A 124 48.67 -26.30 -10.55
N LEU A 125 48.27 -26.46 -9.29
CA LEU A 125 49.04 -27.09 -8.22
C LEU A 125 48.38 -28.41 -7.78
N PHE A 126 49.17 -29.47 -7.77
CA PHE A 126 48.75 -30.82 -7.35
C PHE A 126 49.60 -31.31 -6.17
N ASP A 127 49.03 -32.19 -5.34
CA ASP A 127 49.70 -32.73 -4.15
C ASP A 127 50.87 -33.70 -4.44
N ALA A 128 50.94 -34.25 -5.66
CA ALA A 128 51.93 -35.23 -6.08
C ALA A 128 52.48 -34.93 -7.48
N LYS A 129 53.70 -35.43 -7.78
CA LYS A 129 54.28 -35.36 -9.13
C LYS A 129 53.35 -36.07 -10.13
N LEU A 130 52.89 -35.32 -11.13
CA LEU A 130 51.94 -35.78 -12.13
C LEU A 130 52.58 -36.85 -13.04
N ASP A 131 52.00 -38.05 -13.08
CA ASP A 131 52.39 -39.08 -14.04
C ASP A 131 51.34 -39.17 -15.15
N LEU A 132 51.51 -38.31 -16.16
CA LEU A 132 50.63 -38.21 -17.33
C LEU A 132 50.65 -39.48 -18.21
N THR A 133 51.64 -40.36 -18.06
CA THR A 133 51.69 -41.64 -18.80
C THR A 133 50.72 -42.68 -18.25
N ARG A 134 50.25 -42.49 -17.00
CA ARG A 134 49.31 -43.39 -16.31
C ARG A 134 47.94 -42.75 -16.04
N ALA A 135 47.71 -41.54 -16.54
CA ALA A 135 46.50 -40.75 -16.28
C ALA A 135 46.16 -40.64 -14.78
N ARG A 136 47.17 -40.61 -13.91
CA ARG A 136 46.99 -40.41 -12.46
C ARG A 136 47.43 -39.00 -12.08
N VAL A 137 46.45 -38.16 -11.84
CA VAL A 137 46.62 -36.79 -11.33
C VAL A 137 46.47 -36.83 -9.82
N GLY A 138 47.39 -36.18 -9.10
CA GLY A 138 47.26 -35.98 -7.65
C GLY A 138 46.04 -35.15 -7.29
N ARG A 139 45.70 -35.04 -6.00
CA ARG A 139 44.58 -34.18 -5.56
C ARG A 139 44.89 -32.72 -5.92
N PHE A 140 43.90 -32.06 -6.53
CA PHE A 140 43.97 -30.65 -6.89
C PHE A 140 43.96 -29.78 -5.62
N LEU A 141 45.05 -29.03 -5.38
CA LEU A 141 45.20 -28.17 -4.20
C LEU A 141 44.77 -26.72 -4.47
N GLY A 142 44.96 -26.25 -5.71
CA GLY A 142 44.65 -24.90 -6.12
C GLY A 142 45.25 -24.54 -7.47
N GLY A 143 44.88 -23.40 -8.01
CA GLY A 143 45.33 -22.96 -9.32
C GLY A 143 45.16 -21.46 -9.53
N ARG A 144 45.91 -20.94 -10.49
CA ARG A 144 45.84 -19.56 -10.95
C ARG A 144 45.62 -19.56 -12.45
N LEU A 145 44.50 -19.01 -12.87
CA LEU A 145 44.17 -18.77 -14.27
C LEU A 145 44.79 -17.42 -14.64
N ILE A 146 45.54 -17.37 -15.73
CA ILE A 146 46.27 -16.17 -16.14
C ILE A 146 45.52 -15.53 -17.31
N GLY A 147 45.53 -14.20 -17.39
CA GLY A 147 44.98 -13.47 -18.52
C GLY A 147 43.47 -13.31 -18.48
N GLU A 148 42.84 -13.19 -19.65
CA GLU A 148 41.38 -13.06 -19.79
C GLU A 148 40.68 -14.39 -19.49
N ILE A 149 39.65 -14.34 -18.65
CA ILE A 149 38.89 -15.52 -18.22
C ILE A 149 37.41 -15.25 -18.40
N GLU A 150 36.74 -16.20 -19.06
CA GLU A 150 35.31 -16.17 -19.29
C GLU A 150 34.66 -17.38 -18.61
N ILE A 151 33.83 -17.13 -17.60
CA ILE A 151 32.99 -18.13 -16.96
C ILE A 151 31.60 -18.00 -17.56
N HIS A 152 31.11 -19.05 -18.20
CA HIS A 152 29.75 -19.06 -18.75
C HIS A 152 28.99 -20.31 -18.32
N SER A 153 27.69 -20.14 -18.09
CA SER A 153 26.73 -21.22 -17.92
C SER A 153 25.64 -21.03 -18.98
N PRO A 154 25.36 -22.04 -19.81
CA PRO A 154 24.27 -21.96 -20.78
C PRO A 154 22.90 -21.81 -20.07
N PRO A 155 21.86 -21.38 -20.79
CA PRO A 155 20.47 -21.39 -20.31
C PRO A 155 20.05 -22.76 -19.76
N SER A 156 19.10 -22.78 -18.83
CA SER A 156 18.62 -24.04 -18.22
C SER A 156 17.91 -24.88 -19.26
N GLU A 157 17.15 -24.19 -20.10
CA GLU A 157 16.29 -24.71 -21.13
C GLU A 157 16.39 -23.77 -22.35
N PRO A 158 16.09 -24.25 -23.56
CA PRO A 158 15.96 -23.38 -24.73
C PRO A 158 14.90 -22.31 -24.41
N LEU A 159 15.27 -21.01 -24.45
CA LEU A 159 14.44 -19.84 -24.07
C LEU A 159 14.39 -19.50 -22.56
N ALA A 160 15.26 -20.08 -21.73
CA ALA A 160 15.40 -19.65 -20.35
C ALA A 160 16.31 -18.41 -20.24
N ASP A 161 15.80 -17.32 -19.64
CA ASP A 161 16.51 -16.05 -19.45
C ASP A 161 17.44 -16.08 -18.22
N ASP A 162 18.21 -17.16 -18.07
CA ASP A 162 19.00 -17.46 -16.87
C ASP A 162 20.43 -17.94 -17.22
N ALA A 163 20.91 -17.57 -18.41
CA ALA A 163 22.30 -17.74 -18.82
C ALA A 163 23.23 -16.85 -17.98
N VAL A 164 24.38 -17.39 -17.58
CA VAL A 164 25.37 -16.66 -16.78
C VAL A 164 26.61 -16.43 -17.63
N THR A 165 27.15 -15.21 -17.61
CA THR A 165 28.44 -14.88 -18.22
C THR A 165 29.19 -13.96 -17.28
N ILE A 166 30.40 -14.34 -16.89
CA ILE A 166 31.29 -13.54 -16.05
C ILE A 166 32.63 -13.42 -16.78
N ARG A 167 33.06 -12.20 -17.04
CA ARG A 167 34.35 -11.88 -17.64
C ARG A 167 35.23 -11.19 -16.62
N THR A 168 36.42 -11.72 -16.44
CA THR A 168 37.40 -11.17 -15.50
C THR A 168 38.82 -11.55 -15.92
N ARG A 169 39.82 -11.17 -15.11
CA ARG A 169 41.22 -11.50 -15.34
C ARG A 169 41.86 -12.11 -14.11
N ASN A 170 42.91 -12.90 -14.31
CA ASN A 170 43.82 -13.37 -13.28
C ASN A 170 43.11 -13.99 -12.05
N VAL A 171 42.29 -15.01 -12.28
CA VAL A 171 41.50 -15.67 -11.22
C VAL A 171 42.35 -16.64 -10.44
N GLN A 172 42.24 -16.59 -9.12
CA GLN A 172 42.82 -17.56 -8.20
C GLN A 172 41.71 -18.51 -7.74
N LEU A 173 42.02 -19.79 -7.62
CA LEU A 173 41.08 -20.80 -7.18
C LEU A 173 41.75 -21.78 -6.23
N ASP A 174 41.07 -22.12 -5.14
CA ASP A 174 41.45 -23.15 -4.18
C ASP A 174 40.31 -24.18 -4.03
N GLU A 175 40.44 -25.12 -3.09
CA GLU A 175 39.39 -26.14 -2.87
C GLU A 175 38.02 -25.58 -2.43
N ARG A 176 37.96 -24.35 -1.92
CA ARG A 176 36.78 -23.79 -1.27
C ARG A 176 36.34 -22.44 -1.83
N ARG A 177 37.18 -21.75 -2.60
CA ARG A 177 36.98 -20.35 -2.98
C ARG A 177 37.57 -20.07 -4.36
N ILE A 178 36.90 -19.20 -5.09
CA ILE A 178 37.38 -18.58 -6.33
C ILE A 178 37.41 -17.08 -6.08
N TRP A 179 38.54 -16.41 -6.33
CA TRP A 179 38.62 -14.96 -6.12
C TRP A 179 39.52 -14.26 -7.12
N THR A 180 39.27 -12.97 -7.32
CA THR A 180 40.09 -12.08 -8.14
C THR A 180 39.93 -10.65 -7.67
N THR A 181 41.02 -9.88 -7.69
CA THR A 181 40.99 -8.43 -7.41
C THR A 181 40.84 -7.59 -8.68
N GLN A 182 40.76 -8.24 -9.84
CA GLN A 182 40.62 -7.57 -11.12
C GLN A 182 39.17 -7.12 -11.35
N PRO A 183 38.94 -6.18 -12.27
CA PRO A 183 37.60 -5.83 -12.71
C PRO A 183 36.83 -7.05 -13.20
N VAL A 184 35.56 -7.12 -12.84
CA VAL A 184 34.64 -8.21 -13.16
C VAL A 184 33.41 -7.60 -13.82
N VAL A 185 33.05 -8.11 -14.98
CA VAL A 185 31.78 -7.81 -15.65
C VAL A 185 30.95 -9.09 -15.67
N PHE A 186 29.72 -9.02 -15.19
CA PHE A 186 28.83 -10.16 -15.15
C PHE A 186 27.49 -9.86 -15.84
N ARG A 187 26.87 -10.92 -16.36
CA ARG A 187 25.54 -10.92 -16.94
C ARG A 187 24.81 -12.17 -16.48
N PHE A 188 23.59 -12.00 -16.02
CA PHE A 188 22.65 -13.03 -15.62
C PHE A 188 21.33 -12.79 -16.34
N GLY A 189 21.09 -13.48 -17.45
CA GLY A 189 19.95 -13.23 -18.32
C GLY A 189 19.85 -11.74 -18.74
N PRO A 190 18.75 -11.03 -18.41
CA PRO A 190 18.59 -9.61 -18.71
C PRO A 190 19.35 -8.67 -17.74
N HIS A 191 19.83 -9.19 -16.61
CA HIS A 191 20.54 -8.43 -15.58
C HIS A 191 22.03 -8.39 -15.90
N HIS A 192 22.69 -7.26 -15.70
CA HIS A 192 24.14 -7.15 -15.91
C HIS A 192 24.76 -6.15 -14.93
N GLY A 193 26.06 -6.30 -14.67
CA GLY A 193 26.76 -5.40 -13.77
C GLY A 193 28.27 -5.48 -13.92
N SER A 194 28.93 -4.53 -13.27
CA SER A 194 30.38 -4.45 -13.19
C SER A 194 30.82 -4.14 -11.76
N GLY A 195 31.94 -4.72 -11.35
CA GLY A 195 32.53 -4.47 -10.05
C GLY A 195 33.98 -4.94 -10.00
N ARG A 196 34.50 -5.07 -8.79
CA ARG A 196 35.87 -5.51 -8.49
C ARG A 196 35.87 -6.39 -7.25
N ASP A 197 37.00 -7.06 -7.01
CA ASP A 197 37.21 -7.89 -5.81
C ASP A 197 36.12 -8.97 -5.67
N LEU A 198 36.00 -9.79 -6.71
CA LEU A 198 35.07 -10.92 -6.72
C LEU A 198 35.59 -12.02 -5.81
N ARG A 199 34.71 -12.54 -4.97
CA ARG A 199 34.89 -13.75 -4.19
C ARG A 199 33.67 -14.65 -4.34
N ILE A 200 33.91 -15.92 -4.61
CA ILE A 200 32.89 -16.95 -4.73
C ILE A 200 33.25 -18.04 -3.74
N ASP A 201 32.41 -18.26 -2.75
CA ASP A 201 32.60 -19.32 -1.76
C ASP A 201 31.89 -20.60 -2.24
N LEU A 202 32.68 -21.65 -2.45
CA LEU A 202 32.24 -22.98 -2.85
C LEU A 202 31.91 -23.80 -1.63
N THR A 203 30.84 -24.60 -1.71
CA THR A 203 30.47 -25.51 -0.62
C THR A 203 31.45 -26.67 -0.55
N GLY A 204 32.22 -26.71 0.54
CA GLY A 204 33.08 -27.83 0.88
C GLY A 204 32.27 -28.92 1.58
N GLU A 205 32.43 -30.15 1.12
CA GLU A 205 31.86 -31.35 1.74
C GLU A 205 32.28 -31.45 3.22
N LYS A 206 31.31 -31.39 4.14
CA LYS A 206 31.46 -32.01 5.47
C LYS A 206 30.15 -32.64 5.94
N THR A 207 30.28 -33.95 6.15
CA THR A 207 29.59 -34.81 7.13
C THR A 207 28.10 -35.11 6.91
N SER A 208 27.90 -36.27 6.30
CA SER A 208 26.81 -37.22 6.50
C SER A 208 26.10 -37.11 7.86
N GLY A 209 24.87 -36.59 7.81
CA GLY A 209 23.77 -36.87 8.72
C GLY A 209 22.54 -37.25 7.87
N PRO A 210 21.68 -38.19 8.30
CA PRO A 210 20.60 -38.69 7.46
C PRO A 210 19.45 -37.68 7.41
N GLY A 211 19.19 -37.15 6.22
CA GLY A 211 17.95 -36.45 5.89
C GLY A 211 18.05 -34.92 5.82
N THR A 212 18.62 -34.39 4.73
CA THR A 212 18.11 -33.22 4.00
C THR A 212 18.84 -33.13 2.67
N ASP A 213 18.08 -32.90 1.60
CA ASP A 213 18.46 -33.04 0.19
C ASP A 213 19.68 -32.20 -0.22
N ASN A 214 20.63 -32.90 -0.85
CA ASN A 214 21.90 -32.37 -1.32
C ASN A 214 21.80 -31.91 -2.78
N ASP A 215 21.99 -30.61 -2.99
CA ASP A 215 22.20 -29.95 -4.29
C ASP A 215 23.68 -30.15 -4.71
N PRO A 216 24.01 -30.94 -5.75
CA PRO A 216 25.37 -31.44 -5.98
C PRO A 216 26.04 -30.82 -7.22
N LEU A 217 26.18 -29.49 -7.24
CA LEU A 217 27.47 -28.88 -7.57
C LEU A 217 28.24 -28.80 -6.25
N GLY A 218 29.53 -28.48 -6.26
CA GLY A 218 30.03 -27.63 -5.17
C GLY A 218 29.27 -26.31 -5.29
N ALA A 219 28.00 -26.30 -4.89
CA ALA A 219 27.03 -25.27 -5.19
C ALA A 219 27.61 -23.99 -4.64
N VAL A 220 27.82 -23.01 -5.53
CA VAL A 220 28.24 -21.68 -5.15
C VAL A 220 27.30 -21.24 -4.04
N SER A 221 27.84 -21.09 -2.82
CA SER A 221 27.01 -20.72 -1.67
C SER A 221 26.72 -19.23 -1.71
N MET A 222 27.77 -18.46 -1.93
CA MET A 222 27.76 -17.02 -1.86
C MET A 222 28.69 -16.45 -2.93
N LEU A 223 28.21 -15.43 -3.61
CA LEU A 223 29.02 -14.55 -4.44
C LEU A 223 29.09 -13.19 -3.73
N GLU A 224 30.29 -12.65 -3.60
CA GLU A 224 30.56 -11.36 -3.01
C GLU A 224 31.41 -10.52 -3.98
N LEU A 225 31.01 -9.27 -4.18
CA LEU A 225 31.79 -8.24 -4.87
C LEU A 225 32.04 -7.13 -3.86
N ALA A 226 33.30 -6.86 -3.52
CA ALA A 226 33.60 -5.87 -2.48
C ALA A 226 33.30 -4.44 -2.93
N SER A 227 33.35 -4.15 -4.24
CA SER A 227 32.83 -2.89 -4.78
C SER A 227 32.08 -3.13 -6.09
N VAL A 228 30.88 -2.58 -6.17
CA VAL A 228 30.04 -2.59 -7.38
C VAL A 228 30.08 -1.22 -8.01
N ASP A 229 30.51 -1.15 -9.26
CA ASP A 229 30.53 0.12 -10.00
C ASP A 229 29.12 0.45 -10.52
N LYS A 230 28.47 -0.53 -11.17
CA LYS A 230 27.10 -0.41 -11.70
C LYS A 230 26.41 -1.77 -11.73
N LEU A 231 25.15 -1.82 -11.34
CA LEU A 231 24.27 -2.98 -11.50
C LEU A 231 22.99 -2.55 -12.22
N PHE A 232 22.68 -3.20 -13.32
CA PHE A 232 21.46 -2.97 -14.09
C PHE A 232 20.50 -4.14 -13.86
N LEU A 233 19.34 -3.83 -13.28
CA LEU A 233 18.27 -4.77 -13.03
C LEU A 233 17.12 -4.47 -13.99
N GLN A 234 16.70 -5.46 -14.77
CA GLN A 234 15.45 -5.37 -15.51
C GLN A 234 14.31 -5.91 -14.65
N MET A 235 13.28 -5.09 -14.44
CA MET A 235 12.04 -5.51 -13.80
C MET A 235 10.94 -5.56 -14.85
N LYS A 236 10.17 -6.65 -14.88
CA LYS A 236 8.88 -6.70 -15.59
C LYS A 236 7.83 -6.06 -14.68
N GLY A 237 7.50 -4.79 -14.95
CA GLY A 237 6.52 -3.99 -14.22
C GLY A 237 6.77 -2.50 -14.46
N ASP A 238 5.72 -1.69 -14.60
CA ASP A 238 5.84 -0.27 -14.89
C ASP A 238 5.91 0.56 -13.60
N GLY A 239 7.04 0.47 -12.88
CA GLY A 239 7.30 1.21 -11.63
C GLY A 239 8.56 0.71 -10.92
N LEU A 240 9.28 1.57 -10.17
CA LEU A 240 10.31 1.13 -9.20
C LEU A 240 9.72 0.19 -8.12
N LEU A 241 8.41 0.34 -7.88
CA LEU A 241 7.61 -0.49 -6.98
C LEU A 241 6.76 -1.55 -7.71
N GLY A 242 6.89 -1.70 -9.04
CA GLY A 242 6.07 -2.63 -9.83
C GLY A 242 4.55 -2.44 -9.73
N VAL A 243 4.09 -1.27 -9.29
CA VAL A 243 2.67 -0.87 -9.32
C VAL A 243 2.45 0.08 -10.48
N ASP A 244 1.48 -0.29 -11.32
CA ASP A 244 1.14 0.41 -12.56
C ASP A 244 0.81 1.88 -12.31
N ALA A 245 1.77 2.77 -12.51
CA ALA A 245 1.47 4.09 -13.06
C ALA A 245 1.53 3.96 -14.58
N ALA A 246 0.34 3.95 -15.18
CA ALA A 246 0.11 4.08 -16.62
C ALA A 246 0.14 2.79 -17.47
N SER A 247 -0.89 1.95 -17.30
CA SER A 247 -1.62 1.48 -18.48
C SER A 247 -2.34 2.68 -19.14
N ALA A 248 -1.57 3.54 -19.80
CA ALA A 248 -2.08 4.62 -20.62
C ALA A 248 -1.19 4.82 -21.84
N LYS A 249 -1.15 3.79 -22.69
CA LYS A 249 -1.16 3.84 -24.18
C LYS A 249 -0.59 2.53 -24.74
N ALA A 250 -1.43 1.49 -24.84
CA ALA A 250 -1.30 0.46 -25.86
C ALA A 250 -2.54 -0.45 -25.84
N SER A 251 -3.64 -0.01 -26.44
CA SER A 251 -4.57 -0.87 -27.20
C SER A 251 -5.80 -0.09 -27.62
N GLN A 252 -5.81 0.37 -28.87
CA GLN A 252 -6.89 0.09 -29.83
C GLN A 252 -6.56 0.75 -31.16
N ASN A 253 -6.08 -0.06 -32.10
CA ASN A 253 -6.48 0.03 -33.50
C ASN A 253 -6.06 -1.24 -34.22
N GLN A 254 -6.91 -2.27 -34.12
CA GLN A 254 -7.02 -3.27 -35.17
C GLN A 254 -8.31 -2.96 -35.93
N ASN A 255 -8.17 -2.39 -37.14
CA ASN A 255 -8.67 -3.03 -38.36
C ASN A 255 -8.34 -2.22 -39.63
N ASN A 256 -7.75 -2.95 -40.58
CA ASN A 256 -7.64 -2.73 -42.03
C ASN A 256 -6.67 -1.68 -42.64
N SER A 257 -5.49 -2.22 -42.98
CA SER A 257 -4.96 -2.47 -44.34
C SER A 257 -4.34 -1.35 -45.21
N THR A 258 -3.12 -1.69 -45.63
CA THR A 258 -2.35 -1.34 -46.85
C THR A 258 -1.75 0.07 -46.99
N ALA A 259 -0.46 0.21 -46.64
CA ALA A 259 0.62 0.69 -47.53
C ALA A 259 1.97 0.84 -46.77
N THR A 260 2.95 0.04 -47.19
CA THR A 260 4.42 0.21 -47.29
C THR A 260 5.20 1.19 -46.37
N ALA A 261 6.22 0.64 -45.68
CA ALA A 261 7.45 1.22 -45.09
C ALA A 261 7.50 1.34 -43.53
N PRO A 262 8.71 1.26 -42.94
CA PRO A 262 9.26 0.08 -42.27
C PRO A 262 8.90 -0.03 -40.77
N ALA A 263 8.90 -1.26 -40.28
CA ALA A 263 8.54 -1.66 -38.93
C ALA A 263 9.44 -1.03 -37.85
N ALA A 264 8.93 -0.04 -37.13
CA ALA A 264 9.38 0.28 -35.78
C ALA A 264 8.60 -0.62 -34.81
N ASN A 265 9.18 -1.77 -34.49
CA ASN A 265 8.71 -2.64 -33.41
C ASN A 265 8.58 -1.81 -32.12
N ALA A 266 7.37 -1.69 -31.59
CA ALA A 266 7.12 -1.26 -30.22
C ALA A 266 7.60 -2.36 -29.25
N ASN A 267 8.92 -2.52 -29.16
CA ASN A 267 9.56 -3.12 -28.01
C ASN A 267 9.38 -2.13 -26.85
N THR A 268 8.39 -2.35 -26.00
CA THR A 268 8.42 -1.82 -24.63
C THR A 268 9.55 -2.53 -23.90
N SER A 269 10.79 -2.14 -24.21
CA SER A 269 11.97 -2.60 -23.49
C SER A 269 11.78 -2.16 -22.04
N PRO A 270 11.81 -3.08 -21.06
CA PRO A 270 11.70 -2.72 -19.65
C PRO A 270 12.79 -1.70 -19.34
N ILE A 271 12.39 -0.57 -18.77
CA ILE A 271 13.32 0.49 -18.37
C ILE A 271 14.23 -0.09 -17.29
N PRO A 272 15.56 -0.18 -17.53
CA PRO A 272 16.47 -0.76 -16.56
C PRO A 272 16.59 0.13 -15.33
N ILE A 273 16.68 -0.51 -14.16
CA ILE A 273 17.01 0.15 -12.90
C ILE A 273 18.51 0.07 -12.73
N GLU A 274 19.16 1.23 -12.64
CA GLU A 274 20.58 1.35 -12.32
C GLU A 274 20.76 1.43 -10.81
N VAL A 275 21.50 0.49 -10.23
CA VAL A 275 21.82 0.43 -8.81
C VAL A 275 23.32 0.59 -8.64
N SER A 276 23.73 1.48 -7.75
CA SER A 276 25.12 1.65 -7.31
C SER A 276 25.19 1.59 -5.78
N CYS A 277 26.31 1.13 -5.24
CA CYS A 277 26.57 1.08 -3.80
C CYS A 277 28.07 1.29 -3.52
N GLN A 278 28.41 1.74 -2.33
CA GLN A 278 29.80 1.93 -1.90
C GLN A 278 30.39 0.73 -1.17
N GLY A 279 29.53 -0.16 -0.66
CA GLY A 279 29.93 -1.35 0.08
C GLY A 279 29.79 -2.63 -0.74
N PRO A 280 29.88 -3.79 -0.07
CA PRO A 280 29.84 -5.08 -0.74
C PRO A 280 28.43 -5.40 -1.26
N PHE A 281 28.42 -6.05 -2.43
CA PHE A 281 27.28 -6.79 -2.96
C PHE A 281 27.44 -8.27 -2.64
N LYS A 282 26.39 -8.87 -2.08
CA LYS A 282 26.35 -10.30 -1.73
C LYS A 282 25.15 -10.96 -2.37
N PHE A 283 25.36 -12.08 -3.05
CA PHE A 283 24.29 -12.93 -3.55
C PHE A 283 24.36 -14.29 -2.88
N ASP A 284 23.36 -14.60 -2.05
CA ASP A 284 23.18 -15.93 -1.47
C ASP A 284 22.31 -16.78 -2.41
N PHE A 285 22.91 -17.80 -3.02
CA PHE A 285 22.19 -18.67 -3.97
C PHE A 285 21.24 -19.64 -3.29
N ARG A 286 21.44 -19.94 -2.00
CA ARG A 286 20.57 -20.83 -1.22
C ARG A 286 19.29 -20.11 -0.82
N GLN A 287 19.42 -18.87 -0.36
CA GLN A 287 18.28 -18.04 0.03
C GLN A 287 17.66 -17.28 -1.16
N GLN A 288 18.37 -17.21 -2.29
CA GLN A 288 18.02 -16.40 -3.45
C GLN A 288 17.85 -14.90 -3.10
N VAL A 289 18.80 -14.36 -2.33
CA VAL A 289 18.78 -12.97 -1.87
C VAL A 289 20.02 -12.23 -2.37
N ALA A 290 19.81 -11.11 -3.06
CA ALA A 290 20.85 -10.13 -3.35
C ALA A 290 20.83 -9.02 -2.31
N SER A 291 21.94 -8.76 -1.65
CA SER A 291 22.10 -7.69 -0.65
C SER A 291 23.15 -6.69 -1.12
N LEU A 292 22.78 -5.42 -1.19
CA LEU A 292 23.67 -4.29 -1.44
C LEU A 292 23.78 -3.47 -0.17
N SER A 293 24.98 -3.07 0.21
CA SER A 293 25.21 -2.31 1.45
C SER A 293 26.04 -1.06 1.21
N GLU A 294 25.90 -0.11 2.13
CA GLU A 294 26.54 1.21 2.19
C GLU A 294 26.18 2.14 1.03
N ARG A 295 25.41 3.20 1.34
CA ARG A 295 25.00 4.26 0.39
C ARG A 295 24.51 3.70 -0.95
N VAL A 296 23.48 2.85 -0.87
CA VAL A 296 22.83 2.29 -2.06
C VAL A 296 21.97 3.36 -2.70
N HIS A 297 22.21 3.61 -3.99
CA HIS A 297 21.48 4.55 -4.82
C HIS A 297 20.92 3.80 -6.03
N ALA A 298 19.61 3.67 -6.10
CA ALA A 298 18.90 3.04 -7.21
C ALA A 298 18.10 4.08 -7.99
N VAL A 299 18.25 4.09 -9.32
CA VAL A 299 17.60 5.04 -10.24
C VAL A 299 16.89 4.29 -11.35
N ARG A 300 15.64 4.66 -11.61
CA ARG A 300 14.89 4.25 -12.80
C ARG A 300 14.71 5.46 -13.72
N LEU A 301 15.37 5.41 -14.87
CA LEU A 301 15.32 6.49 -15.88
C LEU A 301 14.02 6.41 -16.68
N ASN A 302 12.99 7.16 -16.27
CA ASN A 302 11.73 7.21 -16.99
C ASN A 302 11.91 7.93 -18.36
N ARG A 303 11.38 7.35 -19.45
CA ARG A 303 11.58 7.89 -20.82
C ARG A 303 10.93 9.26 -21.02
N ASP A 304 9.78 9.49 -20.39
CA ASP A 304 8.93 10.67 -20.60
C ASP A 304 8.72 11.50 -19.32
N GLY A 305 9.64 11.44 -18.34
CA GLY A 305 9.47 12.16 -17.08
C GLY A 305 10.66 12.10 -16.11
N PRO A 306 10.53 12.75 -14.94
CA PRO A 306 11.51 12.67 -13.86
C PRO A 306 11.77 11.22 -13.44
N SER A 307 13.02 10.93 -13.09
CA SER A 307 13.46 9.57 -12.70
C SER A 307 12.96 9.21 -11.31
N ASP A 308 12.69 7.93 -11.09
CA ASP A 308 12.40 7.41 -9.74
C ASP A 308 13.73 7.07 -9.07
N GLU A 309 13.90 7.48 -7.82
CA GLU A 309 15.14 7.35 -7.03
C GLU A 309 14.85 6.67 -5.69
N LEU A 310 15.72 5.74 -5.28
CA LEU A 310 15.71 5.11 -3.96
C LEU A 310 17.11 5.19 -3.36
N ASN A 311 17.19 5.81 -2.19
CA ASN A 311 18.40 5.96 -1.40
C ASN A 311 18.26 5.21 -0.08
N CYS A 312 19.19 4.30 0.22
CA CYS A 312 19.18 3.52 1.45
C CYS A 312 20.60 3.08 1.86
N GLU A 313 20.72 2.51 3.06
CA GLU A 313 21.98 1.96 3.55
C GLU A 313 22.13 0.47 3.18
N LEU A 314 21.02 -0.26 3.18
CA LEU A 314 20.95 -1.68 2.85
C LEU A 314 19.74 -1.91 1.93
N LEU A 315 19.97 -2.58 0.80
CA LEU A 315 18.93 -3.03 -0.11
C LEU A 315 19.03 -4.55 -0.27
N ALA A 316 17.99 -5.25 0.17
CA ALA A 316 17.83 -6.69 -0.02
C ALA A 316 16.75 -6.96 -1.07
N ILE A 317 17.08 -7.76 -2.08
CA ILE A 317 16.18 -8.17 -3.15
C ILE A 317 16.03 -9.69 -3.07
N HIS A 318 14.82 -10.14 -2.78
CA HIS A 318 14.48 -11.56 -2.72
C HIS A 318 13.94 -12.01 -4.06
N PHE A 319 14.48 -13.10 -4.57
CA PHE A 319 14.05 -13.71 -5.82
C PHE A 319 13.30 -15.01 -5.56
N ARG A 320 12.40 -15.35 -6.49
CA ARG A 320 11.67 -16.62 -6.52
C ARG A 320 11.78 -17.20 -7.92
N ARG A 321 12.14 -18.49 -8.01
CA ARG A 321 12.09 -19.23 -9.27
C ARG A 321 10.64 -19.63 -9.55
N ASP A 322 10.12 -19.18 -10.68
CA ASP A 322 8.84 -19.67 -11.18
C ASP A 322 9.10 -20.96 -11.97
N ARG A 323 8.68 -22.11 -11.43
CA ARG A 323 8.80 -23.42 -12.09
C ARG A 323 7.59 -23.77 -12.96
N THR A 324 6.58 -22.89 -13.04
CA THR A 324 5.32 -23.17 -13.74
C THR A 324 5.28 -22.67 -15.18
N ALA A 325 6.17 -21.74 -15.55
CA ALA A 325 6.40 -21.37 -16.93
C ALA A 325 7.37 -22.35 -17.60
N ASN A 326 7.21 -22.62 -18.90
CA ASN A 326 8.15 -23.35 -19.76
C ASN A 326 9.57 -22.70 -19.88
N SER A 327 9.90 -21.79 -18.97
CA SER A 327 11.21 -21.16 -18.78
C SER A 327 11.36 -20.86 -17.28
N PRO A 328 12.39 -21.36 -16.57
CA PRO A 328 12.65 -21.02 -15.17
C PRO A 328 13.14 -19.56 -15.06
N GLU A 329 12.22 -18.61 -14.97
CA GLU A 329 12.52 -17.19 -14.79
C GLU A 329 12.73 -16.87 -13.29
N LEU A 330 13.82 -16.16 -12.96
CA LEU A 330 13.96 -15.54 -11.63
C LEU A 330 13.10 -14.27 -11.60
N LYS A 331 12.01 -14.32 -10.85
CA LYS A 331 11.16 -13.15 -10.60
C LYS A 331 11.50 -12.55 -9.25
N ILE A 332 11.46 -11.23 -9.16
CA ILE A 332 11.60 -10.54 -7.87
C ILE A 332 10.33 -10.83 -7.06
N ALA A 333 10.51 -11.34 -5.85
CA ALA A 333 9.43 -11.66 -4.92
C ALA A 333 9.18 -10.51 -3.95
N LYS A 334 10.25 -9.93 -3.41
CA LYS A 334 10.21 -8.86 -2.41
C LYS A 334 11.43 -7.96 -2.53
N PHE A 335 11.26 -6.67 -2.30
CA PHE A 335 12.37 -5.78 -1.96
C PHE A 335 12.24 -5.32 -0.51
N ALA A 336 13.38 -5.14 0.16
CA ALA A 336 13.46 -4.58 1.50
C ALA A 336 14.64 -3.60 1.53
N ALA A 337 14.34 -2.33 1.77
CA ALA A 337 15.30 -1.26 1.96
C ALA A 337 15.33 -0.85 3.43
N GLN A 338 16.53 -0.62 3.96
CA GLN A 338 16.76 -0.16 5.32
C GLN A 338 17.81 0.95 5.32
N GLY A 339 17.69 1.90 6.24
CA GLY A 339 18.65 2.98 6.42
C GLY A 339 18.10 4.12 7.26
N ASN A 340 18.95 5.04 7.71
CA ASN A 340 18.55 6.13 8.59
C ASN A 340 18.78 7.50 7.94
N PRO A 341 17.92 7.96 7.00
CA PRO A 341 16.66 7.36 6.52
C PRO A 341 16.76 6.72 5.13
N VAL A 342 15.83 5.81 4.82
CA VAL A 342 15.48 5.44 3.44
C VAL A 342 14.68 6.57 2.81
N ASN A 343 15.13 7.07 1.66
CA ASN A 343 14.42 8.07 0.87
C ASN A 343 14.02 7.49 -0.48
N LEU A 344 12.72 7.31 -0.69
CA LEU A 344 12.13 6.89 -1.94
C LEU A 344 11.44 8.11 -2.58
N ARG A 345 11.86 8.49 -3.77
CA ARG A 345 11.18 9.49 -4.60
C ARG A 345 10.73 8.81 -5.87
N ALA A 346 9.42 8.75 -6.08
CA ALA A 346 8.85 8.18 -7.28
C ALA A 346 7.93 9.22 -7.96
N PRO A 347 8.52 10.22 -8.66
CA PRO A 347 7.76 11.21 -9.41
C PRO A 347 6.83 10.61 -10.47
N SER A 348 7.14 9.43 -11.01
CA SER A 348 6.29 8.75 -12.00
C SER A 348 4.88 8.43 -11.48
N VAL A 349 4.74 8.24 -10.17
CA VAL A 349 3.50 7.96 -9.45
C VAL A 349 3.12 9.11 -8.50
N GLU A 350 3.75 10.29 -8.64
CA GLU A 350 3.56 11.46 -7.76
C GLU A 350 3.70 11.12 -6.26
N SER A 351 4.66 10.26 -5.92
CA SER A 351 4.83 9.76 -4.55
C SER A 351 6.25 9.96 -4.02
N SER A 352 6.36 10.21 -2.71
CA SER A 352 7.62 10.31 -2.00
C SER A 352 7.46 9.69 -0.62
N ALA A 353 8.39 8.83 -0.19
CA ALA A 353 8.38 8.20 1.12
C ALA A 353 9.73 8.35 1.82
N GLN A 354 9.67 8.62 3.12
CA GLN A 354 10.83 8.66 4.02
C GLN A 354 10.51 7.79 5.23
N ALA A 355 11.36 6.81 5.52
CA ALA A 355 11.21 5.86 6.62
C ALA A 355 12.56 5.23 7.00
N GLU A 356 12.64 4.47 8.10
CA GLU A 356 13.85 3.70 8.45
C GLU A 356 13.88 2.35 7.70
N SER A 357 12.70 1.78 7.44
CA SER A 357 12.53 0.56 6.65
C SER A 357 11.39 0.72 5.66
N CYS A 358 11.63 0.26 4.43
CA CYS A 358 10.66 0.22 3.35
C CYS A 358 10.69 -1.16 2.71
N GLU A 359 9.57 -1.87 2.77
CA GLU A 359 9.43 -3.20 2.19
C GLU A 359 8.27 -3.22 1.20
N PHE A 360 8.43 -3.99 0.13
CA PHE A 360 7.36 -4.26 -0.81
C PHE A 360 7.40 -5.71 -1.25
N ASP A 361 6.28 -6.38 -1.05
CA ASP A 361 6.06 -7.74 -1.49
C ASP A 361 5.24 -7.73 -2.78
N PHE A 362 5.84 -8.18 -3.89
CA PHE A 362 5.19 -8.18 -5.20
C PHE A 362 4.12 -9.27 -5.33
N ALA A 363 4.17 -10.32 -4.52
CA ALA A 363 3.18 -11.40 -4.54
C ALA A 363 1.88 -10.96 -3.87
N THR A 364 1.98 -10.22 -2.77
CA THR A 364 0.83 -9.71 -2.00
C THR A 364 0.47 -8.26 -2.33
N ARG A 365 1.31 -7.56 -3.12
CA ARG A 365 1.19 -6.12 -3.43
C ARG A 365 1.10 -5.26 -2.17
N ARG A 366 1.81 -5.69 -1.11
CA ARG A 366 1.82 -5.02 0.17
C ARG A 366 3.08 -4.18 0.34
N ILE A 367 2.86 -2.92 0.67
CA ILE A 367 3.88 -1.93 1.03
C ILE A 367 3.90 -1.84 2.54
N ARG A 368 5.08 -1.87 3.15
CA ARG A 368 5.28 -1.67 4.58
C ARG A 368 6.37 -0.64 4.83
N LEU A 369 6.03 0.38 5.58
CA LEU A 369 6.91 1.47 5.97
C LEU A 369 6.97 1.53 7.49
N ASP A 370 8.16 1.44 8.06
CA ASP A 370 8.38 1.51 9.49
C ASP A 370 9.47 2.54 9.82
N ASP A 371 9.25 3.33 10.86
CA ASP A 371 10.21 4.34 11.37
C ASP A 371 10.04 4.46 12.89
N SER A 372 11.15 4.44 13.63
CA SER A 372 11.15 4.62 15.09
C SER A 372 10.58 5.96 15.54
N LYS A 373 10.63 6.99 14.68
CA LYS A 373 10.05 8.31 14.89
C LYS A 373 8.70 8.38 14.21
N GLN A 374 8.69 8.73 12.92
CA GLN A 374 7.51 8.87 12.08
C GLN A 374 7.94 8.78 10.61
N ILE A 375 7.29 7.90 9.86
CA ILE A 375 7.37 7.90 8.41
C ILE A 375 6.79 9.21 7.88
N LYS A 376 7.25 9.63 6.70
CA LYS A 376 6.60 10.67 5.91
C LYS A 376 6.31 10.14 4.53
N LEU A 377 5.04 9.91 4.24
CA LEU A 377 4.56 9.49 2.92
C LEU A 377 3.77 10.63 2.28
N VAL A 378 4.14 11.02 1.08
CA VAL A 378 3.44 12.00 0.25
C VAL A 378 2.96 11.29 -0.99
N HIS A 379 1.67 11.37 -1.29
CA HIS A 379 1.06 10.86 -2.51
C HIS A 379 0.09 11.91 -3.06
N LYS A 380 0.42 12.53 -4.20
CA LYS A 380 -0.33 13.66 -4.76
C LYS A 380 -0.47 14.80 -3.72
N SER A 381 -1.69 15.18 -3.35
CA SER A 381 -1.97 16.19 -2.31
C SER A 381 -2.05 15.64 -0.89
N TYR A 382 -1.90 14.33 -0.69
CA TYR A 382 -2.00 13.68 0.62
C TYR A 382 -0.63 13.50 1.26
N VAL A 383 -0.52 13.90 2.53
CA VAL A 383 0.66 13.73 3.37
C VAL A 383 0.28 12.93 4.60
N PHE A 384 0.91 11.77 4.77
CA PHE A 384 0.73 10.87 5.91
C PHE A 384 1.98 10.86 6.79
N GLN A 385 1.76 10.89 8.10
CA GLN A 385 2.79 10.75 9.11
C GLN A 385 2.34 9.76 10.17
N SER A 386 3.09 8.66 10.35
CA SER A 386 2.83 7.65 11.38
C SER A 386 4.09 6.82 11.68
N PRO A 387 4.22 6.16 12.84
CA PRO A 387 5.35 5.27 13.11
C PRO A 387 5.41 4.06 12.16
N SER A 388 4.25 3.53 11.78
CA SER A 388 4.14 2.38 10.88
C SER A 388 2.96 2.56 9.92
N LEU A 389 3.13 2.13 8.68
CA LEU A 389 2.10 2.12 7.65
C LEU A 389 2.23 0.88 6.77
N GLU A 390 1.15 0.14 6.67
CA GLU A 390 0.98 -0.95 5.73
C GLU A 390 -0.12 -0.59 4.73
N TYR A 391 0.16 -0.79 3.44
CA TYR A 391 -0.80 -0.56 2.37
C TYR A 391 -0.80 -1.73 1.40
N GLU A 392 -1.97 -2.32 1.18
CA GLU A 392 -2.19 -3.39 0.19
C GLU A 392 -2.83 -2.78 -1.05
N VAL A 393 -2.08 -2.78 -2.15
CA VAL A 393 -2.50 -2.17 -3.41
C VAL A 393 -3.51 -3.09 -4.11
N PRO A 394 -4.71 -2.60 -4.46
CA PRO A 394 -5.72 -3.40 -5.13
C PRO A 394 -5.33 -3.72 -6.57
N GLU A 395 -6.07 -4.63 -7.23
CA GLU A 395 -5.82 -4.96 -8.64
C GLU A 395 -6.02 -3.80 -9.60
N ASP A 396 -7.03 -2.96 -9.35
CA ASP A 396 -7.19 -1.69 -10.04
C ASP A 396 -6.56 -0.59 -9.16
N PRO A 397 -5.41 -0.02 -9.55
CA PRO A 397 -4.69 0.97 -8.74
C PRO A 397 -5.46 2.28 -8.53
N LYS A 398 -6.62 2.45 -9.19
CA LYS A 398 -7.52 3.59 -8.97
C LYS A 398 -8.52 3.37 -7.84
N ARG A 399 -8.67 2.14 -7.38
CA ARG A 399 -9.54 1.79 -6.25
C ARG A 399 -8.79 1.92 -4.93
N LEU A 400 -9.54 2.03 -3.86
CA LEU A 400 -9.01 2.12 -2.51
C LEU A 400 -8.54 0.73 -2.05
N GLY A 401 -7.28 0.65 -1.63
CA GLY A 401 -6.70 -0.57 -1.07
C GLY A 401 -7.07 -0.81 0.40
N ARG A 402 -6.34 -1.72 1.03
CA ARG A 402 -6.35 -1.86 2.49
C ARG A 402 -5.22 -1.03 3.06
N LEU A 403 -5.53 -0.13 4.00
CA LEU A 403 -4.56 0.72 4.66
C LEU A 403 -4.60 0.46 6.15
N TRP A 404 -3.43 0.33 6.77
CA TRP A 404 -3.30 0.29 8.21
C TRP A 404 -2.12 1.15 8.64
N ALA A 405 -2.39 2.22 9.40
CA ALA A 405 -1.35 3.02 10.02
C ALA A 405 -1.44 2.85 11.54
N ALA A 406 -0.37 2.32 12.15
CA ALA A 406 -0.31 2.04 13.57
C ALA A 406 0.43 3.14 14.33
N GLY A 407 -0.01 3.40 15.56
CA GLY A 407 0.54 4.43 16.43
C GLY A 407 -0.04 5.83 16.17
N PRO A 408 0.40 6.84 16.94
CA PRO A 408 -0.09 8.20 16.80
C PRO A 408 0.37 8.81 15.47
N GLY A 409 -0.58 9.24 14.65
CA GLY A 409 -0.29 9.78 13.33
C GLY A 409 -1.22 10.91 12.92
N GLU A 410 -0.83 11.57 11.84
CA GLU A 410 -1.61 12.61 11.19
C GLU A 410 -1.64 12.44 9.68
N MET A 411 -2.74 12.87 9.08
CA MET A 411 -2.95 12.96 7.64
C MET A 411 -3.36 14.39 7.32
N ASN A 412 -2.67 15.01 6.38
CA ASN A 412 -3.02 16.31 5.83
C ASN A 412 -3.27 16.15 4.34
N ALA A 413 -4.33 16.75 3.81
CA ALA A 413 -4.64 16.74 2.39
C ALA A 413 -5.22 18.09 1.95
N GLU A 414 -4.99 18.45 0.70
CA GLU A 414 -5.66 19.57 0.06
C GLU A 414 -6.75 19.02 -0.86
N MET A 415 -8.01 19.34 -0.54
CA MET A 415 -9.16 18.94 -1.34
C MET A 415 -9.38 19.97 -2.46
N PRO A 416 -9.49 19.54 -3.73
CA PRO A 416 -9.79 20.43 -4.84
C PRO A 416 -11.23 20.95 -4.69
N ASP A 417 -11.39 22.25 -4.52
CA ASP A 417 -12.68 22.93 -4.48
C ASP A 417 -12.71 24.03 -5.57
N LYS A 418 -13.90 24.35 -6.08
CA LYS A 418 -14.15 25.22 -7.24
C LYS A 418 -13.61 26.64 -7.04
N GLN A 419 -13.38 27.08 -5.81
CA GLN A 419 -12.95 28.44 -5.47
C GLN A 419 -11.57 28.53 -4.82
N ARG A 420 -11.25 27.68 -3.82
CA ARG A 420 -9.90 27.54 -3.23
C ARG A 420 -9.71 26.14 -2.66
N PRO A 421 -8.53 25.52 -2.80
CA PRO A 421 -8.23 24.26 -2.13
C PRO A 421 -8.49 24.39 -0.63
N GLN A 422 -9.25 23.47 -0.06
CA GLN A 422 -9.55 23.49 1.37
C GLN A 422 -8.77 22.39 2.09
N PRO A 423 -8.18 22.69 3.27
CA PRO A 423 -7.40 21.72 4.02
C PRO A 423 -8.30 20.67 4.65
N LEU A 424 -7.90 19.41 4.55
CA LEU A 424 -8.42 18.28 5.29
C LEU A 424 -7.32 17.79 6.22
N LYS A 425 -7.57 17.80 7.53
CA LYS A 425 -6.64 17.30 8.54
C LYS A 425 -7.29 16.22 9.38
N ALA A 426 -6.64 15.07 9.52
CA ALA A 426 -7.07 14.01 10.42
C ALA A 426 -5.92 13.61 11.34
N THR A 427 -6.19 13.39 12.63
CA THR A 427 -5.22 12.89 13.59
C THR A 427 -5.78 11.72 14.37
N TRP A 428 -4.95 10.73 14.64
CA TRP A 428 -5.29 9.55 15.43
C TRP A 428 -4.20 9.27 16.47
N ARG A 429 -4.54 8.46 17.48
CA ARG A 429 -3.60 8.14 18.57
C ARG A 429 -3.22 6.68 18.62
N ARG A 430 -4.14 5.79 18.23
CA ARG A 430 -3.93 4.35 18.26
C ARG A 430 -3.67 3.79 16.87
N GLU A 431 -4.60 4.00 15.96
CA GLU A 431 -4.48 3.54 14.58
C GLU A 431 -5.48 4.23 13.65
N LEU A 432 -5.16 4.18 12.36
CA LEU A 432 -6.05 4.44 11.24
C LEU A 432 -6.15 3.15 10.42
N ARG A 433 -7.37 2.74 10.06
CA ARG A 433 -7.62 1.58 9.20
C ARG A 433 -8.56 1.92 8.07
N VAL A 434 -8.29 1.35 6.90
CA VAL A 434 -9.20 1.33 5.75
C VAL A 434 -9.32 -0.11 5.29
N GLU A 435 -10.52 -0.66 5.32
CA GLU A 435 -10.78 -2.03 4.91
C GLU A 435 -12.07 -2.15 4.09
N PRO A 436 -12.14 -3.09 3.12
CA PRO A 436 -13.37 -3.37 2.42
C PRO A 436 -14.36 -4.11 3.34
N ALA A 437 -15.58 -3.59 3.46
CA ALA A 437 -16.68 -4.24 4.17
C ALA A 437 -17.97 -4.11 3.36
N ASP A 438 -18.65 -5.23 3.07
CA ASP A 438 -19.96 -5.27 2.40
C ASP A 438 -20.04 -4.48 1.08
N GLY A 439 -18.99 -4.57 0.25
CA GLY A 439 -18.91 -3.85 -1.04
C GLY A 439 -18.60 -2.34 -0.91
N ARG A 440 -18.33 -1.87 0.31
CA ARG A 440 -17.92 -0.50 0.65
C ARG A 440 -16.54 -0.51 1.30
N HIS A 441 -15.99 0.65 1.61
CA HIS A 441 -14.78 0.78 2.42
C HIS A 441 -15.12 1.42 3.77
N VAL A 442 -14.54 0.90 4.85
CA VAL A 442 -14.70 1.48 6.19
C VAL A 442 -13.39 2.12 6.59
N LEU A 443 -13.40 3.45 6.72
CA LEU A 443 -12.34 4.22 7.33
C LEU A 443 -12.59 4.30 8.84
N SER A 444 -11.65 3.80 9.63
CA SER A 444 -11.70 3.80 11.09
C SER A 444 -10.54 4.62 11.66
N LEU A 445 -10.86 5.59 12.51
CA LEU A 445 -9.89 6.42 13.25
C LEU A 445 -10.07 6.16 14.74
N SER A 446 -8.97 5.91 15.45
CA SER A 446 -9.01 5.61 16.89
C SER A 446 -8.14 6.55 17.71
N GLY A 447 -8.77 7.15 18.73
CA GLY A 447 -8.13 7.79 19.86
C GLY A 447 -7.43 6.80 20.79
N ALA A 448 -6.88 7.31 21.89
CA ALA A 448 -6.22 6.50 22.91
C ALA A 448 -6.56 7.02 24.30
N TYR A 449 -6.82 6.09 25.21
CA TYR A 449 -6.89 6.40 26.63
C TYR A 449 -5.48 6.64 27.18
N VAL A 450 -5.34 7.62 28.06
CA VAL A 450 -4.09 7.98 28.72
C VAL A 450 -4.30 7.99 30.23
N ASP A 451 -3.28 7.60 30.98
CA ASP A 451 -3.29 7.74 32.44
C ASP A 451 -3.18 9.22 32.87
N ARG A 452 -3.19 9.46 34.19
CA ARG A 452 -3.01 10.82 34.76
C ARG A 452 -1.71 11.50 34.35
N ASN A 453 -0.69 10.74 33.95
CA ASN A 453 0.62 11.24 33.51
C ASN A 453 0.69 11.40 31.98
N GLY A 454 -0.40 11.13 31.25
CA GLY A 454 -0.46 11.22 29.80
C GLY A 454 0.11 10.01 29.06
N LYS A 455 0.40 8.91 29.74
CA LYS A 455 0.92 7.68 29.11
C LYS A 455 -0.23 6.86 28.52
N PRO A 456 -0.13 6.39 27.26
CA PRO A 456 -1.20 5.60 26.64
C PRO A 456 -1.45 4.28 27.36
N LEU A 457 -2.72 3.97 27.56
CA LEU A 457 -3.23 2.71 28.12
C LEU A 457 -3.46 1.71 26.98
N SER A 458 -3.10 0.45 27.22
CA SER A 458 -3.25 -0.63 26.23
C SER A 458 -4.68 -1.15 26.12
N GLN A 459 -5.52 -0.91 27.12
CA GLN A 459 -6.92 -1.29 27.16
C GLN A 459 -7.77 -0.10 27.60
N PRO A 460 -9.02 0.01 27.12
CA PRO A 460 -9.95 1.00 27.63
C PRO A 460 -10.13 0.79 29.15
N PRO A 461 -10.18 1.88 29.92
CA PRO A 461 -10.43 1.81 31.35
C PRO A 461 -11.80 1.17 31.63
N ALA A 462 -11.97 0.59 32.82
CA ALA A 462 -13.29 0.16 33.26
C ALA A 462 -14.26 1.36 33.25
N ALA A 463 -15.54 1.12 32.95
CA ALA A 463 -16.54 2.18 32.78
C ALA A 463 -16.69 3.15 33.99
N ASN A 464 -16.18 2.77 35.16
CA ASN A 464 -16.21 3.56 36.39
C ASN A 464 -14.87 4.25 36.74
N ASP A 465 -13.81 4.07 35.96
CA ASP A 465 -12.50 4.64 36.23
C ASP A 465 -12.37 6.04 35.59
N GLN A 466 -12.64 7.05 36.40
CA GLN A 466 -12.55 8.48 36.02
C GLN A 466 -11.10 9.00 35.97
N THR A 467 -10.09 8.16 36.24
CA THR A 467 -8.69 8.62 36.31
C THR A 467 -7.97 8.63 34.97
N ALA A 468 -8.52 7.94 33.96
CA ALA A 468 -8.01 7.91 32.61
C ALA A 468 -8.62 9.02 31.74
N GLY A 469 -7.77 9.79 31.05
CA GLY A 469 -8.21 10.75 30.03
C GLY A 469 -8.33 10.08 28.67
N LEU A 470 -9.35 10.42 27.88
CA LEU A 470 -9.41 10.02 26.47
C LEU A 470 -8.78 11.11 25.61
N ARG A 471 -7.80 10.77 24.78
CA ARG A 471 -7.32 11.61 23.68
C ARG A 471 -8.02 11.17 22.40
N PRO A 472 -9.04 11.91 21.93
CA PRO A 472 -9.82 11.51 20.76
C PRO A 472 -8.98 11.60 19.49
N ALA A 473 -9.43 10.88 18.46
CA ALA A 473 -9.07 11.18 17.09
C ALA A 473 -9.79 12.48 16.68
N THR A 474 -9.13 13.32 15.89
CA THR A 474 -9.70 14.59 15.43
C THR A 474 -9.72 14.63 13.91
N VAL A 475 -10.78 15.20 13.34
CA VAL A 475 -10.90 15.47 11.91
C VAL A 475 -11.32 16.93 11.75
N GLU A 476 -10.63 17.66 10.90
CA GLU A 476 -10.98 19.00 10.48
C GLU A 476 -11.16 18.98 8.98
N ALA A 477 -12.40 19.24 8.53
CA ALA A 477 -12.77 19.12 7.14
C ALA A 477 -13.70 20.24 6.68
N PRO A 478 -13.66 20.62 5.39
CA PRO A 478 -14.63 21.50 4.75
C PRO A 478 -16.07 21.11 5.05
N GLY A 479 -16.92 22.08 5.42
CA GLY A 479 -18.34 21.88 5.69
C GLY A 479 -18.66 21.19 7.03
N ILE A 480 -17.82 20.27 7.49
CA ILE A 480 -17.98 19.55 8.77
C ILE A 480 -17.38 20.36 9.93
N GLY A 481 -16.33 21.14 9.68
CA GLY A 481 -15.59 21.86 10.72
C GLY A 481 -14.69 20.92 11.51
N TRP A 482 -14.52 21.21 12.80
CA TRP A 482 -13.74 20.39 13.74
C TRP A 482 -14.62 19.30 14.35
N PHE A 483 -14.11 18.08 14.36
CA PHE A 483 -14.80 16.90 14.87
C PHE A 483 -13.81 16.06 15.67
N ALA A 484 -14.23 15.55 16.83
CA ALA A 484 -13.41 14.69 17.67
C ALA A 484 -14.24 13.54 18.24
N ALA A 485 -13.67 12.34 18.26
CA ALA A 485 -14.28 11.16 18.87
C ALA A 485 -13.22 10.16 19.34
N GLY A 486 -13.52 9.35 20.35
CA GLY A 486 -12.67 8.24 20.76
C GLY A 486 -12.53 7.19 19.66
N GLN A 487 -13.63 6.90 18.96
CA GLN A 487 -13.62 6.09 17.74
C GLN A 487 -14.55 6.70 16.71
N LEU A 488 -14.07 6.77 15.46
CA LEU A 488 -14.81 7.28 14.32
C LEU A 488 -14.74 6.26 13.19
N PHE A 489 -15.90 5.85 12.69
CA PHE A 489 -16.08 4.95 11.57
C PHE A 489 -16.82 5.69 10.46
N VAL A 490 -16.29 5.63 9.24
CA VAL A 490 -16.88 6.24 8.06
C VAL A 490 -16.97 5.19 6.97
N TRP A 491 -18.19 4.88 6.53
CA TRP A 491 -18.44 4.00 5.40
C TRP A 491 -18.41 4.84 4.12
N LEU A 492 -17.56 4.44 3.18
CA LEU A 492 -17.27 5.12 1.93
C LEU A 492 -17.72 4.24 0.76
N ASN A 493 -18.50 4.85 -0.14
CA ASN A 493 -18.88 4.28 -1.42
C ASN A 493 -17.89 4.72 -2.50
N GLU A 494 -17.40 3.77 -3.30
CA GLU A 494 -16.67 4.06 -4.53
C GLU A 494 -17.67 4.23 -5.69
N ARG A 495 -17.83 5.45 -6.20
CA ARG A 495 -18.65 5.71 -7.39
C ARG A 495 -17.78 6.03 -8.59
N VAL A 496 -18.15 5.46 -9.74
CA VAL A 496 -17.57 5.85 -11.03
C VAL A 496 -18.18 7.18 -11.44
N VAL A 497 -17.35 8.20 -11.60
CA VAL A 497 -17.78 9.46 -12.20
C VAL A 497 -17.91 9.25 -13.70
N ALA A 498 -19.13 8.98 -14.17
CA ALA A 498 -19.45 9.07 -15.59
C ALA A 498 -19.44 10.56 -15.98
N ARG A 499 -18.44 11.00 -16.73
CA ARG A 499 -18.41 12.36 -17.26
C ARG A 499 -19.60 12.56 -18.21
N ALA A 500 -20.26 13.72 -18.07
CA ALA A 500 -21.35 14.14 -18.95
C ALA A 500 -20.94 14.03 -20.44
N ASN A 501 -21.86 13.49 -21.25
CA ASN A 501 -21.73 13.24 -22.68
C ASN A 501 -21.28 14.50 -23.46
N ASN A 502 -19.98 14.73 -23.67
CA ASN A 502 -19.45 15.41 -24.87
C ASN A 502 -17.91 15.51 -24.99
N GLU A 503 -17.13 14.59 -24.43
CA GLU A 503 -15.70 14.51 -24.77
C GLU A 503 -15.29 13.07 -25.08
N SER A 504 -14.44 12.94 -26.10
CA SER A 504 -13.95 11.74 -26.81
C SER A 504 -13.81 10.44 -25.99
N PRO A 505 -14.00 9.26 -26.61
CA PRO A 505 -14.13 7.96 -25.93
C PRO A 505 -12.83 7.36 -25.35
N THR A 506 -11.81 8.18 -25.03
CA THR A 506 -10.54 7.73 -24.46
C THR A 506 -10.25 8.26 -23.06
N SER A 507 -11.22 8.88 -22.38
CA SER A 507 -11.03 9.38 -21.02
C SER A 507 -11.26 8.29 -19.95
N LYS A 508 -10.25 8.13 -19.08
CA LYS A 508 -10.11 7.12 -18.04
C LYS A 508 -11.26 7.16 -17.02
N THR A 509 -11.83 6.01 -16.66
CA THR A 509 -12.73 5.84 -15.50
C THR A 509 -12.10 6.46 -14.26
N GLN A 510 -12.77 7.44 -13.65
CA GLN A 510 -12.34 8.11 -12.43
C GLN A 510 -13.32 7.74 -11.31
N TYR A 511 -12.81 7.31 -10.17
CA TYR A 511 -13.62 6.99 -8.99
C TYR A 511 -13.65 8.19 -8.04
N THR A 512 -14.80 8.43 -7.42
CA THR A 512 -14.99 9.37 -6.31
C THR A 512 -15.42 8.60 -5.07
N LEU A 513 -14.89 8.99 -3.92
CA LEU A 513 -15.26 8.45 -2.61
C LEU A 513 -16.35 9.32 -1.99
N GLU A 514 -17.46 8.71 -1.60
CA GLU A 514 -18.59 9.41 -0.97
C GLU A 514 -18.95 8.77 0.37
N PRO A 515 -19.10 9.57 1.45
CA PRO A 515 -19.56 9.04 2.73
C PRO A 515 -21.04 8.62 2.64
N ASP A 516 -21.33 7.43 3.14
CA ASP A 516 -22.66 6.80 3.17
C ASP A 516 -23.22 6.79 4.59
N HIS A 517 -22.38 6.38 5.55
CA HIS A 517 -22.71 6.32 6.95
C HIS A 517 -21.51 6.76 7.79
N VAL A 518 -21.78 7.41 8.93
CA VAL A 518 -20.78 7.83 9.90
C VAL A 518 -21.25 7.40 11.29
N LEU A 519 -20.37 6.74 12.03
CA LEU A 519 -20.57 6.39 13.43
C LEU A 519 -19.40 6.93 14.23
N ALA A 520 -19.70 7.79 15.20
CA ALA A 520 -18.74 8.26 16.18
C ALA A 520 -19.18 7.86 17.58
N VAL A 521 -18.24 7.35 18.37
CA VAL A 521 -18.49 6.89 19.74
C VAL A 521 -17.37 7.34 20.66
N GLU A 522 -17.70 7.35 21.96
CA GLU A 522 -16.81 7.74 23.06
C GLU A 522 -16.43 9.22 23.01
N ARG A 523 -17.15 10.06 23.76
CA ARG A 523 -16.89 11.52 23.87
C ARG A 523 -16.75 12.17 22.50
N VAL A 524 -17.86 12.23 21.79
CA VAL A 524 -17.96 12.92 20.50
C VAL A 524 -18.12 14.41 20.77
N GLU A 525 -17.24 15.22 20.19
CA GLU A 525 -17.31 16.68 20.22
C GLU A 525 -17.26 17.17 18.78
N PHE A 526 -18.07 18.15 18.43
CA PHE A 526 -18.12 18.70 17.08
C PHE A 526 -18.32 20.21 17.13
N ASP A 527 -17.71 20.91 16.17
CA ASP A 527 -17.82 22.34 15.98
C ASP A 527 -17.75 22.68 14.49
N SER A 528 -18.91 22.99 13.94
CA SER A 528 -19.14 23.42 12.56
C SER A 528 -19.64 24.87 12.52
N GLY A 529 -19.82 25.41 11.31
CA GLY A 529 -20.36 26.76 11.14
C GLY A 529 -21.76 26.95 11.77
N LYS A 530 -22.61 25.91 11.76
CA LYS A 530 -24.01 25.98 12.20
C LYS A 530 -24.32 25.19 13.48
N LEU A 531 -23.52 24.18 13.79
CA LEU A 531 -23.72 23.28 14.92
C LEU A 531 -22.43 23.11 15.70
N ALA A 532 -22.49 23.24 17.01
CA ALA A 532 -21.46 22.80 17.94
C ALA A 532 -22.10 21.89 18.99
N GLY A 533 -21.31 21.11 19.71
CA GLY A 533 -21.84 20.34 20.82
C GLY A 533 -21.06 19.09 21.15
N GLY A 534 -21.68 18.26 21.99
CA GLY A 534 -21.06 17.04 22.47
C GLY A 534 -22.08 15.95 22.80
N THR A 535 -21.72 14.71 22.46
CA THR A 535 -22.54 13.52 22.67
C THR A 535 -21.69 12.28 22.98
N GLN A 536 -22.30 11.18 23.43
CA GLN A 536 -21.59 9.91 23.62
C GLN A 536 -21.58 9.04 22.37
N ARG A 537 -22.61 9.17 21.53
CA ARG A 537 -22.74 8.43 20.28
C ARG A 537 -23.43 9.30 19.23
N LEU A 538 -22.82 9.42 18.06
CA LEU A 538 -23.38 10.10 16.92
C LEU A 538 -23.44 9.14 15.73
N GLU A 539 -24.61 8.98 15.16
CA GLU A 539 -24.83 8.24 13.92
C GLU A 539 -25.39 9.18 12.87
N ALA A 540 -24.77 9.20 11.69
CA ALA A 540 -25.27 9.96 10.55
C ALA A 540 -25.39 9.06 9.33
N TRP A 541 -26.53 9.14 8.64
CA TRP A 541 -26.76 8.47 7.36
C TRP A 541 -26.90 9.50 6.26
N VAL A 542 -26.17 9.31 5.16
CA VAL A 542 -26.22 10.19 3.99
C VAL A 542 -27.05 9.51 2.91
N ARG A 543 -28.06 10.21 2.41
CA ARG A 543 -28.92 9.76 1.32
C ARG A 543 -28.84 10.75 0.16
N GLU A 544 -28.79 10.22 -1.06
CA GLU A 544 -28.96 11.04 -2.25
C GLU A 544 -30.42 11.42 -2.42
N GLY A 545 -30.67 12.69 -2.69
CA GLY A 545 -32.01 13.21 -2.94
C GLY A 545 -31.94 14.56 -3.64
N ALA A 546 -33.02 14.95 -4.29
CA ALA A 546 -33.18 16.35 -4.69
C ALA A 546 -33.54 17.15 -3.43
N ARG A 547 -32.87 18.29 -3.23
CA ARG A 547 -33.24 19.18 -2.13
C ARG A 547 -34.70 19.60 -2.30
N PRO A 548 -35.57 19.37 -1.29
CA PRO A 548 -36.95 19.80 -1.40
C PRO A 548 -36.99 21.33 -1.55
N ALA A 549 -37.88 21.81 -2.42
CA ALA A 549 -37.99 23.24 -2.69
C ALA A 549 -38.32 23.97 -1.38
N ARG A 550 -37.48 24.94 -1.00
CA ARG A 550 -37.74 25.81 0.16
C ARG A 550 -39.13 26.40 -0.02
N MET A 551 -40.08 26.05 0.85
CA MET A 551 -41.37 26.73 0.83
C MET A 551 -41.08 28.20 1.09
N ALA A 552 -41.35 29.05 0.08
CA ALA A 552 -41.35 30.48 0.32
C ALA A 552 -42.31 30.71 1.49
N ALA A 553 -41.82 31.32 2.55
CA ALA A 553 -42.66 31.79 3.63
C ALA A 553 -43.58 32.86 3.03
N VAL A 554 -44.68 32.43 2.40
CA VAL A 554 -45.82 33.29 2.13
C VAL A 554 -46.27 33.67 3.51
N ASP A 555 -46.04 34.92 3.88
CA ASP A 555 -46.55 35.50 5.09
C ASP A 555 -47.98 35.92 4.76
N PRO A 556 -49.02 35.13 5.10
CA PRO A 556 -50.39 35.44 4.69
C PRO A 556 -50.92 36.70 5.40
N PHE A 557 -50.15 37.24 6.36
CA PHE A 557 -50.59 38.23 7.34
C PHE A 557 -49.82 39.56 7.35
N GLY A 558 -48.89 39.79 6.41
CA GLY A 558 -48.22 41.09 6.24
C GLY A 558 -47.24 41.50 7.36
N PRO A 559 -46.49 42.61 7.17
CA PRO A 559 -45.26 42.91 7.92
C PRO A 559 -45.43 43.49 9.35
N SER A 560 -46.63 43.41 9.95
CA SER A 560 -46.95 44.15 11.19
C SER A 560 -47.48 43.30 12.35
N ARG A 561 -47.22 41.99 12.37
CA ARG A 561 -47.55 41.13 13.52
C ARG A 561 -46.35 40.98 14.49
N PRO A 562 -46.55 41.02 15.82
CA PRO A 562 -45.49 40.70 16.77
C PRO A 562 -45.04 39.25 16.59
N ALA A 563 -43.75 39.06 16.31
CA ALA A 563 -43.09 37.77 16.13
C ALA A 563 -43.00 37.03 17.46
N THR A 564 -44.01 36.22 17.78
CA THR A 564 -44.15 35.53 19.09
C THR A 564 -44.70 34.11 18.95
N GLY A 565 -44.77 33.57 17.72
CA GLY A 565 -45.33 32.25 17.43
C GLY A 565 -44.30 31.14 17.22
N PRO A 566 -44.75 29.87 17.18
CA PRO A 566 -43.91 28.71 16.86
C PRO A 566 -43.10 28.84 15.56
N ARG A 567 -43.66 29.52 14.56
CA ARG A 567 -42.98 29.83 13.30
C ARG A 567 -41.76 30.74 13.51
N ASP A 568 -41.83 31.66 14.46
CA ASP A 568 -40.76 32.62 14.77
C ASP A 568 -39.66 32.01 15.64
N TRP A 569 -39.96 30.96 16.41
CA TRP A 569 -38.99 30.28 17.28
C TRP A 569 -37.93 29.49 16.52
N LEU A 570 -38.29 28.99 15.34
CA LEU A 570 -37.44 28.14 14.49
C LEU A 570 -37.10 28.79 13.14
N THR A 571 -37.50 30.04 12.89
CA THR A 571 -37.11 30.74 11.66
C THR A 571 -35.76 31.43 11.82
N ASP A 572 -34.95 31.26 10.77
CA ASP A 572 -33.90 32.20 10.41
C ASP A 572 -34.58 33.52 10.01
N SER A 573 -34.87 34.36 10.99
CA SER A 573 -35.36 35.72 10.77
C SER A 573 -34.23 36.45 10.05
N GLY A 574 -34.31 36.52 8.72
CA GLY A 574 -33.26 36.93 7.77
C GLY A 574 -32.71 38.35 7.90
N ARG A 575 -32.34 38.76 9.12
CA ARG A 575 -31.54 39.93 9.47
C ARG A 575 -30.18 39.46 9.97
N GLY A 576 -29.43 38.80 9.08
CA GLY A 576 -27.97 38.88 9.03
C GLY A 576 -27.15 38.28 10.19
N GLY A 577 -27.63 37.25 10.88
CA GLY A 577 -26.79 36.47 11.80
C GLY A 577 -26.91 34.99 11.51
N GLU A 578 -25.82 34.31 11.14
CA GLU A 578 -25.80 32.85 11.05
C GLU A 578 -26.16 32.27 12.44
N GLN A 579 -27.33 31.64 12.54
CA GLN A 579 -27.76 30.98 13.77
C GLN A 579 -26.90 29.73 13.98
N LYS A 580 -26.20 29.68 15.12
CA LYS A 580 -25.40 28.54 15.55
C LYS A 580 -26.02 27.92 16.80
N PHE A 581 -26.12 26.59 16.82
CA PHE A 581 -26.73 25.84 17.93
C PHE A 581 -25.67 25.00 18.66
N ASP A 582 -25.69 25.01 20.00
CA ASP A 582 -25.01 24.04 20.87
C ASP A 582 -25.97 22.88 21.15
N VAL A 583 -25.61 21.67 20.76
CA VAL A 583 -26.44 20.47 20.84
C VAL A 583 -25.80 19.45 21.78
N ARG A 584 -26.53 19.05 22.82
CA ARG A 584 -26.09 18.03 23.78
C ARG A 584 -27.15 16.96 23.96
N GLY A 585 -26.68 15.72 24.04
CA GLY A 585 -27.49 14.54 24.33
C GLY A 585 -26.60 13.29 24.45
N GLU A 586 -27.16 12.18 24.89
CA GLU A 586 -26.42 10.92 25.01
C GLU A 586 -26.23 10.23 23.65
N VAL A 587 -27.28 10.22 22.81
CA VAL A 587 -27.23 9.70 21.44
C VAL A 587 -27.85 10.69 20.47
N VAL A 588 -27.16 10.95 19.36
CA VAL A 588 -27.61 11.80 18.25
C VAL A 588 -27.67 10.98 16.97
N ASN A 589 -28.85 10.84 16.38
CA ASN A 589 -29.06 10.21 15.08
C ASN A 589 -29.43 11.29 14.07
N MET A 590 -28.78 11.30 12.91
CA MET A 590 -28.99 12.30 11.86
C MET A 590 -29.19 11.64 10.51
N TYR A 591 -30.22 12.06 9.79
CA TYR A 591 -30.41 11.70 8.40
C TYR A 591 -30.11 12.93 7.54
N LEU A 592 -29.12 12.82 6.68
CA LEU A 592 -28.61 13.89 5.85
C LEU A 592 -28.98 13.61 4.40
N GLY A 593 -29.56 14.61 3.74
CA GLY A 593 -29.78 14.61 2.30
C GLY A 593 -28.59 15.26 1.59
N ARG A 594 -28.23 14.72 0.42
CA ARG A 594 -27.14 15.23 -0.41
C ARG A 594 -27.58 15.40 -1.86
N ASP A 595 -27.24 16.56 -2.42
CA ASP A 595 -27.19 16.84 -3.86
C ASP A 595 -25.72 17.15 -4.25
N ALA A 596 -25.40 17.20 -5.54
CA ALA A 596 -24.04 17.17 -6.11
C ALA A 596 -22.99 18.01 -5.37
N ASP A 597 -23.36 19.17 -4.81
CA ASP A 597 -22.47 20.06 -4.05
C ASP A 597 -23.00 20.47 -2.65
N GLU A 598 -24.17 19.99 -2.20
CA GLU A 598 -24.79 20.46 -0.95
C GLU A 598 -25.28 19.32 -0.06
N LEU A 599 -25.04 19.45 1.26
CA LEU A 599 -25.49 18.54 2.30
C LEU A 599 -26.46 19.28 3.23
N TRP A 600 -27.62 18.69 3.53
CA TRP A 600 -28.59 19.25 4.48
C TRP A 600 -29.09 18.18 5.45
N ALA A 601 -29.60 18.60 6.61
CA ALA A 601 -30.27 17.70 7.55
C ALA A 601 -31.75 17.53 7.17
N GLU A 602 -32.23 16.29 7.14
CA GLU A 602 -33.65 15.95 6.92
C GLU A 602 -34.36 15.68 8.25
N GLU A 603 -33.73 14.85 9.08
CA GLU A 603 -34.24 14.40 10.37
C GLU A 603 -33.09 14.33 11.38
N VAL A 604 -33.36 14.77 12.61
CA VAL A 604 -32.42 14.71 13.73
C VAL A 604 -33.17 14.22 14.96
N ASP A 605 -32.71 13.12 15.52
CA ASP A 605 -33.22 12.56 16.77
C ASP A 605 -32.14 12.61 17.84
N ILE A 606 -32.47 13.19 18.99
CA ILE A 606 -31.56 13.33 20.13
C ILE A 606 -32.23 12.67 21.33
N THR A 607 -31.51 11.77 21.99
CA THR A 607 -32.01 11.04 23.17
C THR A 607 -31.03 11.12 24.33
N GLY A 608 -31.59 11.14 25.53
CA GLY A 608 -30.86 11.22 26.80
C GLY A 608 -30.35 12.63 27.09
N ARG A 609 -30.92 13.28 28.11
CA ARG A 609 -30.51 14.62 28.60
C ARG A 609 -30.32 15.63 27.47
N VAL A 610 -31.37 15.83 26.68
CA VAL A 610 -31.38 16.79 25.58
C VAL A 610 -31.21 18.20 26.13
N ASN A 611 -30.23 18.93 25.61
CA ASN A 611 -30.10 20.36 25.77
C ASN A 611 -29.65 20.95 24.44
N VAL A 612 -30.51 21.76 23.83
CA VAL A 612 -30.19 22.51 22.62
C VAL A 612 -30.30 23.98 22.93
N THR A 613 -29.23 24.74 22.68
CA THR A 613 -29.17 26.18 22.96
C THR A 613 -28.68 26.94 21.75
N GLN A 614 -29.37 28.02 21.37
CA GLN A 614 -28.89 28.93 20.34
C GLN A 614 -27.79 29.85 20.90
N ILE A 615 -26.61 29.82 20.28
CA ILE A 615 -25.42 30.59 20.72
C ILE A 615 -25.02 31.72 19.77
N GLY A 616 -25.58 31.77 18.55
CA GLY A 616 -25.31 32.82 17.55
C GLY A 616 -26.61 33.41 16.96
N GLY A 617 -26.56 34.69 16.57
CA GLY A 617 -27.64 35.37 15.85
C GLY A 617 -28.68 36.10 16.72
N THR A 618 -28.55 36.10 18.05
CA THR A 618 -29.44 36.85 18.95
C THR A 618 -29.00 38.31 19.08
N GLN A 619 -29.91 39.26 18.78
CA GLN A 619 -29.75 40.63 19.28
C GLN A 619 -29.68 40.58 20.83
N PRO A 620 -28.91 41.47 21.48
CA PRO A 620 -28.72 41.46 22.94
C PRO A 620 -30.02 41.57 23.75
N GLU A 621 -31.15 41.93 23.12
CA GLU A 621 -32.48 42.02 23.72
C GLU A 621 -33.37 40.78 23.51
N GLN A 622 -32.95 39.77 22.73
CA GLN A 622 -33.76 38.57 22.48
C GLN A 622 -33.22 37.35 23.24
N ARG A 623 -34.08 36.67 24.02
CA ARG A 623 -33.70 35.41 24.68
C ARG A 623 -33.48 34.32 23.62
N PRO A 624 -32.35 33.58 23.68
CA PRO A 624 -32.05 32.53 22.73
C PRO A 624 -33.03 31.37 22.85
N LEU A 625 -33.22 30.63 21.74
CA LEU A 625 -33.94 29.37 21.77
C LEU A 625 -33.20 28.38 22.68
N GLN A 626 -33.91 27.82 23.64
CA GLN A 626 -33.44 26.72 24.48
C GLN A 626 -34.48 25.62 24.53
N ILE A 627 -34.05 24.38 24.28
CA ILE A 627 -34.88 23.18 24.33
C ILE A 627 -34.24 22.21 25.33
N ASN A 628 -35.00 21.76 26.33
CA ASN A 628 -34.58 20.73 27.26
C ASN A 628 -35.60 19.60 27.32
N GLY A 629 -35.12 18.36 27.45
CA GLY A 629 -35.96 17.18 27.56
C GLY A 629 -35.15 15.89 27.69
N GLU A 630 -35.84 14.76 27.56
CA GLU A 630 -35.24 13.42 27.47
C GLU A 630 -35.11 12.95 26.02
N GLU A 631 -36.02 13.37 25.14
CA GLU A 631 -36.02 13.05 23.71
C GLU A 631 -36.45 14.27 22.90
N LEU A 632 -35.77 14.51 21.78
CA LEU A 632 -36.09 15.55 20.80
C LEU A 632 -36.04 14.93 19.41
N LYS A 633 -37.15 15.04 18.67
CA LYS A 633 -37.24 14.68 17.25
C LYS A 633 -37.49 15.92 16.42
N LEU A 634 -36.67 16.12 15.40
CA LEU A 634 -36.79 17.20 14.43
C LEU A 634 -36.93 16.62 13.04
N ARG A 635 -37.96 17.05 12.30
CA ARG A 635 -38.21 16.66 10.91
C ARG A 635 -38.49 17.88 10.05
N GLY A 636 -38.28 17.79 8.75
CA GLY A 636 -38.61 18.88 7.81
C GLY A 636 -37.62 20.06 7.87
N LEU A 637 -36.41 19.82 8.35
CA LEU A 637 -35.33 20.83 8.49
C LEU A 637 -34.94 21.45 7.15
N ALA A 638 -35.04 20.70 6.05
CA ALA A 638 -34.72 21.17 4.70
C ALA A 638 -35.75 22.16 4.12
N GLU A 639 -37.00 22.05 4.55
CA GLU A 639 -38.17 22.73 3.97
C GLU A 639 -38.54 24.03 4.70
N ASN A 640 -37.86 24.36 5.80
CA ASN A 640 -38.30 25.35 6.80
C ASN A 640 -39.74 25.09 7.29
N ALA A 641 -40.12 23.81 7.33
CA ALA A 641 -41.39 23.30 7.82
C ALA A 641 -41.12 22.36 9.00
N VAL A 642 -40.37 22.87 9.98
CA VAL A 642 -39.84 22.03 11.05
C VAL A 642 -40.97 21.52 11.92
N GLN A 643 -41.05 20.19 12.07
CA GLN A 643 -41.85 19.53 13.08
C GLN A 643 -40.93 19.12 14.22
N ALA A 644 -41.21 19.65 15.41
CA ALA A 644 -40.44 19.38 16.61
C ALA A 644 -41.30 18.66 17.65
N ILE A 645 -40.80 17.56 18.19
CA ILE A 645 -41.42 16.82 19.30
C ILE A 645 -40.40 16.73 20.42
N VAL A 646 -40.73 17.30 21.57
CA VAL A 646 -39.87 17.30 22.77
C VAL A 646 -40.59 16.55 23.88
N VAL A 647 -39.98 15.48 24.38
CA VAL A 647 -40.55 14.65 25.46
C VAL A 647 -39.62 14.69 26.66
N GLY A 648 -40.18 14.77 27.86
CA GLY A 648 -39.39 14.77 29.10
C GLY A 648 -40.24 14.93 30.36
N GLN A 649 -39.61 14.79 31.52
CA GLN A 649 -40.25 14.94 32.82
C GLN A 649 -39.65 16.11 33.64
N PRO A 650 -39.93 17.39 33.29
CA PRO A 650 -40.72 17.90 32.16
C PRO A 650 -39.85 18.23 30.92
N ALA A 651 -40.45 18.25 29.73
CA ALA A 651 -39.89 18.92 28.56
C ALA A 651 -40.12 20.44 28.67
N SER A 652 -39.13 21.23 28.27
CA SER A 652 -39.21 22.70 28.24
C SER A 652 -38.72 23.26 26.90
N ILE A 653 -39.47 24.19 26.32
CA ILE A 653 -39.04 24.99 25.18
C ILE A 653 -39.16 26.46 25.56
N SER A 654 -38.05 27.21 25.52
CA SER A 654 -38.06 28.64 25.74
C SER A 654 -37.53 29.39 24.52
N ALA A 655 -38.28 30.38 24.04
CA ALA A 655 -37.89 31.22 22.93
C ALA A 655 -38.57 32.59 23.04
N GLN A 656 -37.86 33.68 22.70
CA GLN A 656 -38.44 35.02 22.58
C GLN A 656 -39.26 35.49 23.80
N GLY A 657 -38.87 35.09 25.02
CA GLY A 657 -39.56 35.45 26.25
C GLY A 657 -40.78 34.61 26.61
N LEU A 658 -41.07 33.55 25.86
CA LEU A 658 -42.10 32.55 26.15
C LEU A 658 -41.43 31.23 26.53
N GLU A 659 -41.91 30.58 27.58
CA GLU A 659 -41.44 29.28 28.03
C GLU A 659 -42.62 28.31 28.17
N LEU A 660 -42.59 27.22 27.41
CA LEU A 660 -43.56 26.12 27.47
C LEU A 660 -42.96 24.95 28.25
N MET A 661 -43.73 24.41 29.18
CA MET A 661 -43.37 23.21 29.94
C MET A 661 -44.52 22.19 29.91
N GLY A 662 -44.20 20.93 29.65
CA GLY A 662 -45.16 19.83 29.64
C GLY A 662 -44.47 18.47 29.52
N ALA A 663 -45.24 17.39 29.54
CA ALA A 663 -44.68 16.04 29.36
C ALA A 663 -44.21 15.79 27.91
N ALA A 664 -44.98 16.28 26.95
CA ALA A 664 -44.66 16.23 25.52
C ALA A 664 -45.10 17.54 24.85
N VAL A 665 -44.13 18.32 24.39
CA VAL A 665 -44.37 19.58 23.66
C VAL A 665 -44.18 19.31 22.18
N GLN A 666 -45.23 19.53 21.40
CA GLN A 666 -45.23 19.32 19.96
C GLN A 666 -45.38 20.67 19.25
N MET A 667 -44.68 20.83 18.15
CA MET A 667 -44.68 22.06 17.36
C MET A 667 -44.59 21.75 15.87
N ASP A 668 -45.42 22.43 15.09
CA ASP A 668 -45.39 22.46 13.64
C ASP A 668 -45.18 23.90 13.17
N GLN A 669 -44.00 24.17 12.61
CA GLN A 669 -43.60 25.49 12.14
C GLN A 669 -44.45 25.96 10.95
N ALA A 670 -44.82 25.04 10.04
CA ALA A 670 -45.57 25.39 8.83
C ALA A 670 -47.00 25.81 9.18
N GLN A 671 -47.60 25.15 10.17
CA GLN A 671 -48.94 25.47 10.69
C GLN A 671 -48.92 26.57 11.76
N ASN A 672 -47.74 27.02 12.20
CA ASN A 672 -47.55 27.94 13.33
C ASN A 672 -48.29 27.45 14.60
N LEU A 673 -48.27 26.14 14.83
CA LEU A 673 -49.05 25.47 15.87
C LEU A 673 -48.11 24.82 16.88
N ALA A 674 -48.36 25.03 18.17
CA ALA A 674 -47.75 24.27 19.26
C ALA A 674 -48.83 23.71 20.17
N TRP A 675 -48.67 22.48 20.64
CA TRP A 675 -49.65 21.84 21.52
C TRP A 675 -49.02 20.90 22.54
N ILE A 676 -49.74 20.71 23.64
CA ILE A 676 -49.38 19.80 24.73
C ILE A 676 -50.61 18.95 25.06
N ASN A 677 -50.47 17.63 24.89
CA ASN A 677 -51.49 16.65 25.22
C ASN A 677 -51.45 16.32 26.72
N GLY A 678 -51.87 17.26 27.57
CA GLY A 678 -51.93 17.09 29.02
C GLY A 678 -51.45 18.32 29.79
N GLY A 679 -51.44 18.19 31.11
CA GLY A 679 -51.09 19.30 32.01
C GLY A 679 -49.72 19.89 31.73
N GLY A 680 -49.64 21.20 31.89
CA GLY A 680 -48.44 21.97 31.58
C GLY A 680 -48.47 23.36 32.18
N GLN A 681 -47.39 24.10 31.90
CA GLN A 681 -47.22 25.47 32.31
C GLN A 681 -46.66 26.30 31.15
N ILE A 682 -47.15 27.52 31.01
CA ILE A 682 -46.59 28.53 30.12
C ILE A 682 -46.18 29.74 30.96
N THR A 683 -44.97 30.23 30.76
CA THR A 683 -44.48 31.46 31.37
C THR A 683 -44.26 32.49 30.27
N LEU A 684 -44.90 33.66 30.43
CA LEU A 684 -44.79 34.80 29.52
C LEU A 684 -43.99 35.90 30.21
N ALA A 685 -42.91 36.35 29.56
CA ALA A 685 -42.14 37.49 30.02
C ALA A 685 -42.96 38.79 29.95
N ALA A 686 -42.60 39.74 30.82
CA ALA A 686 -43.21 41.07 30.90
C ALA A 686 -43.27 41.79 29.54
N GLU A 687 -42.21 41.67 28.74
CA GLU A 687 -42.05 42.29 27.42
C GLU A 687 -43.08 41.77 26.41
N VAL A 688 -43.32 40.45 26.41
CA VAL A 688 -44.30 39.79 25.54
C VAL A 688 -45.73 40.20 25.92
N LEU A 689 -46.00 40.29 27.22
CA LEU A 689 -47.29 40.75 27.74
C LEU A 689 -47.53 42.23 27.40
N ALA A 690 -46.51 43.08 27.50
CA ALA A 690 -46.59 44.50 27.15
C ALA A 690 -46.86 44.69 25.65
N ALA A 691 -46.16 43.95 24.78
CA ALA A 691 -46.32 44.04 23.33
C ALA A 691 -47.71 43.62 22.84
N ASN A 692 -48.35 42.64 23.49
CA ASN A 692 -49.64 42.10 23.08
C ASN A 692 -50.85 42.71 23.83
N SER A 693 -50.63 43.66 24.75
CA SER A 693 -51.69 44.27 25.58
C SER A 693 -52.59 45.29 24.87
N PHE A 694 -52.50 45.44 23.55
CA PHE A 694 -53.19 46.50 22.78
C PHE A 694 -54.64 46.20 22.33
N ASN A 695 -55.29 45.15 22.84
CA ASN A 695 -56.68 44.84 22.47
C ASN A 695 -57.62 44.77 23.69
N ARG A 696 -57.76 45.90 24.40
CA ARG A 696 -59.00 46.19 25.15
C ARG A 696 -59.91 47.03 24.26
N SER A 697 -61.17 46.63 24.12
CA SER A 697 -62.22 47.36 23.37
C SER A 697 -62.24 48.86 23.66
N PRO A 698 -62.62 49.71 22.70
CA PRO A 698 -62.65 51.16 22.87
C PRO A 698 -63.88 51.54 23.70
N ALA A 699 -63.69 51.81 24.99
CA ALA A 699 -64.68 52.51 25.80
C ALA A 699 -63.98 53.45 26.79
N GLY A 700 -64.03 54.75 26.47
CA GLY A 700 -63.78 55.85 27.41
C GLY A 700 -62.46 56.61 27.19
N PRO A 701 -62.51 57.93 26.92
CA PRO A 701 -61.31 58.76 26.86
C PRO A 701 -60.96 59.19 28.29
N THR A 702 -60.16 58.40 29.00
CA THR A 702 -59.30 58.84 30.13
C THR A 702 -58.66 57.62 30.82
N SER A 703 -57.55 57.14 30.28
CA SER A 703 -56.55 56.45 31.11
C SER A 703 -55.18 56.60 30.45
N THR A 704 -54.32 57.36 31.10
CA THR A 704 -52.89 57.47 30.83
C THR A 704 -52.28 56.07 30.67
N PRO A 705 -51.46 55.81 29.63
CA PRO A 705 -50.82 54.50 29.45
C PRO A 705 -49.94 54.19 30.66
N THR A 706 -50.15 53.01 31.24
CA THR A 706 -49.29 52.49 32.33
C THR A 706 -47.88 52.29 31.76
N PRO A 707 -46.81 52.80 32.40
CA PRO A 707 -45.45 52.62 31.90
C PRO A 707 -45.07 51.13 31.85
N LEU A 708 -44.28 50.75 30.83
CA LEU A 708 -43.74 49.41 30.58
C LEU A 708 -42.97 48.77 31.77
N GLU A 709 -42.68 49.53 32.82
CA GLU A 709 -41.67 49.21 33.83
C GLU A 709 -42.17 48.28 34.96
N ASN A 710 -43.46 47.93 35.01
CA ASN A 710 -44.06 47.22 36.15
C ASN A 710 -44.96 46.02 35.79
N MET A 711 -44.89 45.47 34.57
CA MET A 711 -45.69 44.27 34.25
C MET A 711 -44.95 43.01 34.75
N PRO A 712 -45.46 42.26 35.74
CA PRO A 712 -44.81 41.04 36.19
C PRO A 712 -44.93 39.93 35.14
N PRO A 713 -43.98 38.97 35.07
CA PRO A 713 -44.17 37.78 34.24
C PRO A 713 -45.43 37.05 34.71
N ALA A 714 -46.18 36.54 33.73
CA ALA A 714 -47.42 35.79 33.98
C ALA A 714 -47.14 34.31 33.75
N THR A 715 -47.58 33.49 34.70
CA THR A 715 -47.51 32.04 34.61
C THR A 715 -48.93 31.49 34.53
N LEU A 716 -49.21 30.71 33.50
CA LEU A 716 -50.49 30.04 33.32
C LEU A 716 -50.27 28.52 33.40
N ARG A 717 -51.04 27.85 34.25
CA ARG A 717 -51.00 26.41 34.50
C ARG A 717 -52.33 25.78 34.11
N TRP A 718 -52.30 24.59 33.50
CA TRP A 718 -53.49 23.84 33.10
C TRP A 718 -53.29 22.34 33.34
N THR A 719 -54.38 21.56 33.25
CA THR A 719 -54.35 20.11 33.46
C THR A 719 -54.78 19.28 32.24
N GLY A 720 -55.56 19.85 31.32
CA GLY A 720 -56.01 19.20 30.08
C GLY A 720 -55.12 19.50 28.88
N GLU A 721 -55.70 19.70 27.69
CA GLU A 721 -54.95 20.02 26.47
C GLU A 721 -54.62 21.52 26.36
N MET A 722 -53.48 21.85 25.75
CA MET A 722 -53.16 23.22 25.35
C MET A 722 -52.81 23.26 23.86
N VAL A 723 -53.35 24.27 23.17
CA VAL A 723 -53.05 24.57 21.76
C VAL A 723 -52.73 26.06 21.63
N PHE A 724 -51.65 26.38 20.91
CA PHE A 724 -51.17 27.74 20.65
C PHE A 724 -50.91 27.93 19.16
N ASP A 725 -51.60 28.88 18.53
CA ASP A 725 -51.48 29.21 17.09
C ASP A 725 -50.61 30.46 16.81
N GLY A 726 -49.84 30.89 17.81
CA GLY A 726 -49.03 32.11 17.78
C GLY A 726 -49.77 33.41 18.11
N ALA A 727 -51.10 33.41 18.28
CA ALA A 727 -51.88 34.56 18.74
C ALA A 727 -52.86 34.18 19.86
N THR A 728 -53.48 33.02 19.73
CA THR A 728 -54.50 32.50 20.62
C THR A 728 -53.91 31.32 21.39
N LEU A 729 -53.98 31.38 22.71
CA LEU A 729 -53.69 30.27 23.60
C LEU A 729 -55.03 29.67 24.08
N ARG A 730 -55.32 28.44 23.69
CA ARG A 730 -56.49 27.69 24.17
C ARG A 730 -56.02 26.59 25.12
N CYS A 731 -56.48 26.66 26.37
CA CYS A 731 -56.20 25.65 27.39
C CYS A 731 -57.51 25.03 27.89
N GLU A 732 -57.52 23.72 28.09
CA GLU A 732 -58.66 22.99 28.64
C GLU A 732 -58.39 22.50 30.06
N GLN A 733 -59.43 22.46 30.89
CA GLN A 733 -59.47 21.90 32.25
C GLN A 733 -58.50 22.54 33.28
N PHE A 734 -59.09 23.16 34.32
CA PHE A 734 -58.41 23.77 35.47
C PHE A 734 -57.25 24.71 35.09
N VAL A 735 -57.59 25.89 34.57
CA VAL A 735 -56.63 26.92 34.21
C VAL A 735 -56.43 27.89 35.39
N GLN A 736 -55.18 28.03 35.85
CA GLN A 736 -54.81 28.94 36.93
C GLN A 736 -53.76 29.94 36.42
N VAL A 737 -54.02 31.23 36.65
CA VAL A 737 -53.13 32.33 36.21
C VAL A 737 -52.51 32.98 37.44
N GLU A 738 -51.18 33.03 37.49
CA GLU A 738 -50.40 33.64 38.55
C GLU A 738 -49.54 34.78 37.98
N HIS A 739 -49.70 35.97 38.55
CA HIS A 739 -48.85 37.13 38.24
C HIS A 739 -47.79 37.29 39.33
N HIS A 740 -46.50 37.24 38.96
CA HIS A 740 -45.40 37.35 39.92
C HIS A 740 -45.05 38.81 40.21
N PHE A 741 -45.82 39.49 41.07
CA PHE A 741 -45.50 40.85 41.51
C PHE A 741 -44.22 40.86 42.36
N ALA A 742 -43.16 41.49 41.87
CA ALA A 742 -41.95 41.74 42.64
C ALA A 742 -42.11 43.03 43.47
N GLY A 743 -42.38 42.90 44.77
CA GLY A 743 -42.33 44.01 45.72
C GLY A 743 -42.82 43.62 47.12
N PRO A 744 -42.16 44.04 48.22
CA PRO A 744 -42.54 43.61 49.56
C PRO A 744 -43.71 44.47 50.04
N SER A 745 -44.89 43.87 50.18
CA SER A 745 -45.79 44.18 51.31
C SER A 745 -47.02 43.30 51.28
N GLN A 746 -47.25 42.64 52.40
CA GLN A 746 -48.57 42.21 52.82
C GLN A 746 -49.56 43.37 52.68
N ARG A 747 -50.69 43.13 52.01
CA ARG A 747 -52.04 43.46 52.50
C ARG A 747 -53.05 42.79 51.59
N GLY A 748 -53.71 41.77 52.14
CA GLY A 748 -54.64 40.94 51.41
C GLY A 748 -55.87 41.68 50.92
N TRP A 749 -56.42 41.22 49.80
CA TRP A 749 -57.82 41.40 49.47
C TRP A 749 -58.41 40.07 49.00
N ARG A 750 -59.60 39.81 49.52
CA ARG A 750 -60.39 38.56 49.49
C ARG A 750 -60.91 38.22 48.10
N ASN A 751 -61.12 36.92 47.90
CA ASN A 751 -61.93 36.27 46.86
C ASN A 751 -63.23 37.00 46.50
N GLY A 752 -63.60 36.90 45.22
CA GLY A 752 -64.94 37.20 44.72
C GLY A 752 -65.15 36.67 43.30
N VAL A 753 -65.63 35.41 43.24
CA VAL A 753 -66.39 34.67 42.19
C VAL A 753 -65.92 34.74 40.74
#